data_AF-A0A7W9DDW7-F1
#
_entry.id   AF-A0A7W9DDW7-F1
#
_cell.length_a   1.000
_cell.length_b   1.000
_cell.length_c   1.000
_cell.angle_alpha   90.00
_cell.angle_beta   90.00
_cell.angle_gamma   90.00
#
_symmetry.space_group_name_H-M   'P 1'
#
loop_
_entity.id
_entity.type
_entity.pdbx_description
1 polymer ?
#
loop_
_entity_poly.entity_id
_entity_poly.type
_entity_poly.pdbx_seq_one_letter_code
_entity_poly.pdbx_strand_id
1 'polypeptide(L)'
;MMQWIDERKTKPEPFQDNGNFRSREEFLTFLARTAPNVIETLVKHLMVSDISPEINALREHAQQQADATSDPDMLLTVACATALAKYPQLETWKKVRKIAYHSWQIEHWLANAMSAQAHRDTHASQAYVDLAILLFKQLENNTLNSESERRNKQREGACSYWKTSIRQLEELWWGLRGSDFMNYEEEMRFFGLLHEIAPEKFHQLIAQSHNPFLLDAALMDAQVTGFQSRYVHWEAAVKAAPLAFEQDGRWTGAVLLPLLLVHARAELLVPGRQIPRFGADLDEVVALSSQVSELVDAVVATLATRSDAIPMLLRWANWLMRARLGQSDDEFDDIRSPYFVDIALIKAIGKALLGQALISHIPGDAAAWEDWCYRCVRSFFAHNENTPQPSFEEFASQWRITPETWFQAEGRNLIERASPHLSSNNNAPDLLSHLLALPLTSENDYALRWQQLWDSACYLREVLEFGAEDAGPERYADQTNASRLLLALAYLGLACFDQVAGHLATTLDSPTSEIVRLHESLSLAAMEVLHIDDTINRDRWKAYLHHLALRRAFWDTKYRDDLRHPIFSDEQQPTITDFMAYIKAEPNDLLEFLHACILNQLNPSILGEELKRANIDVDAVIDELKRLHTFHAHRYPMNNKAIEVIKPLLQGGGRQSGISA
;
A
#
# COMPACT_ATOMS: atom_id res chain seq x y z
N MET A 1 -20.35 16.15 13.41
CA MET A 1 -20.75 14.78 13.07
C MET A 1 -20.93 14.77 11.57
N MET A 2 -19.95 14.25 10.82
CA MET A 2 -19.99 14.19 9.36
C MET A 2 -20.80 12.96 8.96
N GLN A 3 -21.69 13.12 7.96
CA GLN A 3 -22.50 12.04 7.41
C GLN A 3 -22.06 11.74 5.97
N TRP A 4 -21.94 10.47 5.60
CA TRP A 4 -21.57 10.03 4.25
C TRP A 4 -22.70 10.23 3.22
N ILE A 5 -22.41 10.10 1.92
CA ILE A 5 -23.29 10.42 0.79
C ILE A 5 -24.68 9.82 0.94
N ASP A 6 -24.77 8.53 1.26
CA ASP A 6 -26.05 7.83 1.40
C ASP A 6 -26.70 8.04 2.77
N GLU A 7 -25.94 8.44 3.80
CA GLU A 7 -26.52 8.92 5.07
C GLU A 7 -27.24 10.27 4.88
N ARG A 8 -26.80 11.08 3.90
CA ARG A 8 -27.49 12.33 3.48
C ARG A 8 -28.70 12.07 2.59
N LYS A 9 -28.77 10.92 1.92
CA LYS A 9 -29.95 10.51 1.13
C LYS A 9 -31.03 9.96 2.07
N THR A 10 -32.02 10.80 2.36
CA THR A 10 -33.20 10.47 3.19
C THR A 10 -34.15 9.42 2.59
N LYS A 11 -33.79 8.77 1.48
CA LYS A 11 -34.58 7.70 0.87
C LYS A 11 -33.74 6.44 0.79
N PRO A 12 -34.11 5.35 1.49
CA PRO A 12 -33.49 4.06 1.23
C PRO A 12 -33.67 3.72 -0.25
N GLU A 13 -32.60 3.36 -0.95
CA GLU A 13 -32.74 2.73 -2.25
C GLU A 13 -33.64 1.49 -2.09
N PRO A 14 -34.60 1.26 -3.01
CA PRO A 14 -35.49 0.13 -2.90
C PRO A 14 -34.64 -1.14 -2.97
N PHE A 15 -34.49 -1.80 -1.83
CA PHE A 15 -33.98 -3.17 -1.76
C PHE A 15 -34.73 -3.99 -2.80
N GLN A 16 -34.00 -4.66 -3.70
CA GLN A 16 -34.60 -5.68 -4.55
C GLN A 16 -35.20 -6.74 -3.62
N ASP A 17 -36.54 -6.76 -3.57
CA ASP A 17 -37.34 -7.66 -2.76
C ASP A 17 -37.22 -9.08 -3.34
N ASN A 18 -36.10 -9.73 -3.05
CA ASN A 18 -35.94 -11.15 -3.26
C ASN A 18 -36.81 -11.84 -2.22
N GLY A 19 -38.02 -12.27 -2.60
CA GLY A 19 -39.02 -12.91 -1.73
C GLY A 19 -38.60 -14.18 -0.97
N ASN A 20 -37.31 -14.49 -0.92
CA ASN A 20 -36.67 -15.53 -0.12
C ASN A 20 -36.07 -15.00 1.21
N PHE A 21 -35.90 -13.69 1.39
CA PHE A 21 -35.38 -13.11 2.63
C PHE A 21 -36.52 -12.56 3.50
N ARG A 22 -36.55 -12.94 4.78
CA ARG A 22 -37.50 -12.41 5.77
C ARG A 22 -36.86 -11.31 6.60
N SER A 23 -37.46 -10.13 6.59
CA SER A 23 -37.04 -8.94 7.34
C SER A 23 -37.46 -8.99 8.83
N ARG A 24 -36.83 -8.15 9.65
CA ARG A 24 -37.21 -7.94 11.06
C ARG A 24 -38.68 -7.54 11.21
N GLU A 25 -39.20 -6.71 10.31
CA GLU A 25 -40.60 -6.23 10.35
C GLU A 25 -41.61 -7.34 10.06
N GLU A 26 -41.29 -8.26 9.14
CA GLU A 26 -42.09 -9.46 8.91
C GLU A 26 -42.13 -10.35 10.15
N PHE A 27 -41.00 -10.54 10.84
CA PHE A 27 -40.96 -11.29 12.10
C PHE A 27 -41.71 -10.60 13.24
N LEU A 28 -41.64 -9.27 13.35
CA LEU A 28 -42.44 -8.51 14.31
C LEU A 28 -43.95 -8.70 14.06
N THR A 29 -44.36 -8.61 12.80
CA THR A 29 -45.75 -8.81 12.37
C THR A 29 -46.21 -10.24 12.63
N PHE A 30 -45.34 -11.22 12.33
CA PHE A 30 -45.61 -12.63 12.58
C PHE A 30 -45.78 -12.90 14.08
N LEU A 31 -44.82 -12.49 14.91
CA LEU A 31 -44.87 -12.64 16.36
C LEU A 31 -46.12 -11.97 16.98
N ALA A 32 -46.67 -10.93 16.35
CA ALA A 32 -47.89 -10.27 16.84
C ALA A 32 -49.17 -11.08 16.55
N ARG A 33 -49.14 -11.96 15.54
CA ARG A 33 -50.28 -12.78 15.10
C ARG A 33 -50.22 -14.21 15.66
N THR A 34 -49.03 -14.73 15.95
CA THR A 34 -48.84 -16.11 16.42
C THR A 34 -49.12 -16.25 17.92
N ALA A 35 -49.88 -17.28 18.30
CA ALA A 35 -50.16 -17.58 19.70
C ALA A 35 -48.89 -18.06 20.45
N PRO A 36 -48.55 -17.49 21.62
CA PRO A 36 -47.35 -17.85 22.39
C PRO A 36 -47.22 -19.36 22.70
N ASN A 37 -48.34 -20.04 22.98
CA ASN A 37 -48.37 -21.47 23.31
C ASN A 37 -47.82 -22.37 22.20
N VAL A 38 -47.97 -21.95 20.94
CA VAL A 38 -47.44 -22.69 19.78
C VAL A 38 -45.91 -22.65 19.78
N ILE A 39 -45.35 -21.45 19.95
CA ILE A 39 -43.90 -21.23 20.03
C ILE A 39 -43.32 -21.99 21.24
N GLU A 40 -43.97 -21.93 22.40
CA GLU A 40 -43.51 -22.64 23.60
C GLU A 40 -43.49 -24.16 23.44
N THR A 41 -44.45 -24.71 22.70
CA THR A 41 -44.50 -26.15 22.44
C THR A 41 -43.31 -26.58 21.58
N LEU A 42 -42.99 -25.83 20.51
CA LEU A 42 -41.81 -26.10 19.68
C LEU A 42 -40.50 -25.92 20.44
N VAL A 43 -40.39 -24.89 21.30
CA VAL A 43 -39.24 -24.70 22.18
C VAL A 43 -39.03 -25.92 23.08
N LYS A 44 -40.11 -26.47 23.68
CA LYS A 44 -40.01 -27.71 24.47
C LYS A 44 -39.48 -28.86 23.62
N HIS A 45 -40.03 -29.10 22.43
CA HIS A 45 -39.55 -30.17 21.54
C HIS A 45 -38.08 -29.98 21.14
N LEU A 46 -37.63 -28.74 20.93
CA LEU A 46 -36.24 -28.41 20.65
C LEU A 46 -35.31 -28.74 21.83
N MET A 47 -35.82 -28.65 23.07
CA MET A 47 -35.07 -28.88 24.31
C MET A 47 -35.12 -30.31 24.86
N VAL A 48 -36.09 -31.14 24.48
CA VAL A 48 -36.45 -32.44 25.12
C VAL A 48 -35.40 -33.57 24.98
N SER A 49 -34.43 -33.47 24.08
CA SER A 49 -33.45 -34.55 23.84
C SER A 49 -32.00 -34.13 24.09
N ASP A 50 -31.20 -35.03 24.70
CA ASP A 50 -29.73 -34.94 24.79
C ASP A 50 -29.05 -35.13 23.42
N ILE A 51 -29.77 -35.76 22.48
CA ILE A 51 -29.38 -35.90 21.07
C ILE A 51 -30.01 -34.73 20.31
N SER A 52 -29.21 -33.99 19.55
CA SER A 52 -29.69 -32.86 18.73
C SER A 52 -30.86 -33.32 17.83
N PRO A 53 -32.02 -32.64 17.89
CA PRO A 53 -33.24 -33.08 17.22
C PRO A 53 -33.09 -33.08 15.70
N GLU A 54 -33.64 -34.09 15.03
CA GLU A 54 -33.69 -34.15 13.57
C GLU A 54 -34.58 -33.04 13.03
N ILE A 55 -34.04 -32.23 12.11
CA ILE A 55 -34.71 -31.03 11.59
C ILE A 55 -36.05 -31.35 10.91
N ASN A 56 -36.14 -32.50 10.23
CA ASN A 56 -37.36 -32.92 9.54
C ASN A 56 -38.51 -33.16 10.53
N ALA A 57 -38.23 -33.77 11.68
CA ALA A 57 -39.24 -33.99 12.72
C ALA A 57 -39.71 -32.66 13.33
N LEU A 58 -38.81 -31.71 13.56
CA LEU A 58 -39.18 -30.37 14.04
C LEU A 58 -40.01 -29.59 13.00
N ARG A 59 -39.70 -29.76 11.71
CA ARG A 59 -40.45 -29.11 10.62
C ARG A 59 -41.84 -29.72 10.47
N GLU A 60 -41.99 -31.03 10.58
CA GLU A 60 -43.29 -31.71 10.59
C GLU A 60 -44.14 -31.25 11.78
N HIS A 61 -43.55 -31.12 12.97
CA HIS A 61 -44.24 -30.56 14.13
C HIS A 61 -44.62 -29.08 13.94
N ALA A 62 -43.75 -28.27 13.35
CA ALA A 62 -44.07 -26.88 13.01
C ALA A 62 -45.22 -26.80 12.00
N GLN A 63 -45.26 -27.69 11.00
CA GLN A 63 -46.32 -27.76 10.00
C GLN A 63 -47.66 -28.23 10.58
N GLN A 64 -47.64 -29.13 11.57
CA GLN A 64 -48.84 -29.55 12.29
C GLN A 64 -49.44 -28.45 13.18
N GLN A 65 -48.61 -27.48 13.60
CA GLN A 65 -49.01 -26.39 14.48
C GLN A 65 -49.20 -25.04 13.77
N ALA A 66 -48.78 -24.95 12.51
CA ALA A 66 -48.99 -23.77 11.69
C ALA A 66 -50.45 -23.69 11.24
N ASP A 67 -51.14 -22.59 11.58
CA ASP A 67 -52.41 -22.25 10.94
C ASP A 67 -52.21 -22.05 9.42
N ALA A 68 -53.28 -22.13 8.62
CA ALA A 68 -53.23 -22.03 7.15
C ALA A 68 -52.55 -20.76 6.58
N THR A 69 -52.24 -19.78 7.42
CA THR A 69 -51.58 -18.51 7.09
C THR A 69 -50.17 -18.36 7.64
N SER A 70 -49.66 -19.32 8.40
CA SER A 70 -48.36 -19.25 9.09
C SER A 70 -47.31 -20.09 8.37
N ASP A 71 -46.18 -19.48 8.02
CA ASP A 71 -45.04 -20.18 7.42
C ASP A 71 -44.34 -21.05 8.49
N PRO A 72 -44.28 -22.40 8.31
CA PRO A 72 -43.69 -23.30 9.30
C PRO A 72 -42.20 -23.05 9.51
N ASP A 73 -41.47 -22.55 8.50
CA ASP A 73 -40.04 -22.24 8.64
C ASP A 73 -39.84 -20.94 9.43
N MET A 74 -40.74 -19.95 9.27
CA MET A 74 -40.74 -18.76 10.14
C MET A 74 -41.07 -19.13 11.59
N LEU A 75 -42.04 -20.02 11.79
CA LEU A 75 -42.43 -20.49 13.13
C LEU A 75 -41.27 -21.21 13.83
N LEU A 76 -40.57 -22.10 13.11
CA LEU A 76 -39.41 -22.81 13.64
C LEU A 76 -38.22 -21.86 13.92
N THR A 77 -38.00 -20.85 13.07
CA THR A 77 -36.98 -19.81 13.28
C THR A 77 -37.26 -19.01 14.55
N VAL A 78 -38.52 -18.60 14.76
CA VAL A 78 -38.97 -17.90 15.97
C VAL A 78 -38.83 -18.79 17.21
N ALA A 79 -39.15 -20.08 17.10
CA ALA A 79 -38.94 -21.04 18.19
C ALA A 79 -37.45 -21.16 18.55
N CYS A 80 -36.54 -21.18 17.57
CA CYS A 80 -35.10 -21.15 17.81
C CYS A 80 -34.68 -19.86 18.53
N ALA A 81 -35.10 -18.69 18.05
CA ALA A 81 -34.82 -17.41 18.69
C ALA A 81 -35.35 -17.37 20.13
N THR A 82 -36.56 -17.90 20.37
CA THR A 82 -37.17 -17.95 21.71
C THR A 82 -36.47 -18.93 22.63
N ALA A 83 -36.00 -20.07 22.12
CA ALA A 83 -35.21 -21.02 22.89
C ALA A 83 -33.91 -20.37 23.39
N LEU A 84 -33.21 -19.62 22.52
CA LEU A 84 -32.00 -18.88 22.88
C LEU A 84 -32.27 -17.78 23.92
N ALA A 85 -33.42 -17.10 23.85
CA ALA A 85 -33.81 -16.09 24.84
C ALA A 85 -34.16 -16.70 26.21
N LYS A 86 -34.85 -17.85 26.24
CA LYS A 86 -35.25 -18.53 27.49
C LYS A 86 -34.09 -19.28 28.15
N TYR A 87 -33.18 -19.83 27.36
CA TYR A 87 -32.06 -20.64 27.82
C TYR A 87 -30.74 -20.19 27.16
N PRO A 88 -30.17 -19.02 27.55
CA PRO A 88 -28.98 -18.44 26.92
C PRO A 88 -27.70 -19.17 27.34
N GLN A 89 -27.59 -20.44 26.95
CA GLN A 89 -26.49 -21.34 27.31
C GLN A 89 -25.86 -21.94 26.04
N LEU A 90 -24.61 -22.36 26.17
CA LEU A 90 -23.83 -22.92 25.07
C LEU A 90 -24.50 -24.16 24.44
N GLU A 91 -25.12 -25.01 25.25
CA GLU A 91 -25.79 -26.22 24.76
C GLU A 91 -27.05 -25.89 23.93
N THR A 92 -27.79 -24.85 24.32
CA THR A 92 -28.92 -24.35 23.52
C THR A 92 -28.43 -23.84 22.16
N TRP A 93 -27.33 -23.08 22.15
CA TRP A 93 -26.72 -22.61 20.91
C TRP A 93 -26.30 -23.76 20.01
N LYS A 94 -25.58 -24.77 20.52
CA LYS A 94 -25.16 -25.95 19.73
C LYS A 94 -26.35 -26.65 19.07
N LYS A 95 -27.48 -26.79 19.78
CA LYS A 95 -28.71 -27.38 19.21
C LYS A 95 -29.27 -26.51 18.08
N VAL A 96 -29.41 -25.20 18.31
CA VAL A 96 -29.95 -24.27 17.30
C VAL A 96 -29.01 -24.15 16.09
N ARG A 97 -27.70 -24.12 16.31
CA ARG A 97 -26.69 -24.08 15.25
C ARG A 97 -26.75 -25.30 14.35
N LYS A 98 -26.88 -26.50 14.93
CA LYS A 98 -27.03 -27.73 14.14
C LYS A 98 -28.32 -27.73 13.31
N ILE A 99 -29.41 -27.16 13.84
CA ILE A 99 -30.64 -26.96 13.07
C ILE A 99 -30.40 -25.95 11.92
N ALA A 100 -29.76 -24.82 12.20
CA ALA A 100 -29.43 -23.81 11.19
C ALA A 100 -28.55 -24.39 10.07
N TYR A 101 -27.53 -25.18 10.41
CA TYR A 101 -26.66 -25.84 9.44
C TYR A 101 -27.39 -26.76 8.45
N HIS A 102 -28.59 -27.24 8.82
CA HIS A 102 -29.43 -28.09 7.98
C HIS A 102 -30.69 -27.37 7.43
N SER A 103 -30.86 -26.06 7.67
CA SER A 103 -31.95 -25.25 7.10
C SER A 103 -31.47 -23.88 6.69
N TRP A 104 -31.49 -23.64 5.38
CA TRP A 104 -31.20 -22.36 4.76
C TRP A 104 -32.04 -21.22 5.35
N GLN A 105 -33.35 -21.46 5.58
CA GLN A 105 -34.25 -20.47 6.16
C GLN A 105 -33.78 -20.05 7.56
N ILE A 106 -33.53 -21.01 8.45
CA ILE A 106 -33.12 -20.69 9.82
C ILE A 106 -31.74 -20.05 9.82
N GLU A 107 -30.82 -20.55 9.00
CA GLU A 107 -29.49 -19.98 8.84
C GLU A 107 -29.53 -18.49 8.52
N HIS A 108 -30.34 -18.08 7.55
CA HIS A 108 -30.40 -16.70 7.07
C HIS A 108 -31.44 -15.82 7.78
N TRP A 109 -32.46 -16.39 8.43
CA TRP A 109 -33.53 -15.62 9.06
C TRP A 109 -33.38 -15.47 10.58
N LEU A 110 -32.55 -16.29 11.25
CA LEU A 110 -32.42 -16.29 12.71
C LEU A 110 -32.01 -14.93 13.27
N ALA A 111 -31.10 -14.20 12.63
CA ALA A 111 -30.67 -12.87 13.06
C ALA A 111 -31.85 -11.89 13.15
N ASN A 112 -32.68 -11.85 12.10
CA ASN A 112 -33.86 -10.99 12.03
C ASN A 112 -34.93 -11.39 13.05
N ALA A 113 -35.11 -12.69 13.29
CA ALA A 113 -36.03 -13.19 14.32
C ALA A 113 -35.56 -12.82 15.75
N MET A 114 -34.27 -12.96 16.05
CA MET A 114 -33.69 -12.55 17.34
C MET A 114 -33.80 -11.03 17.53
N SER A 115 -33.49 -10.24 16.51
CA SER A 115 -33.64 -8.77 16.56
C SER A 115 -35.10 -8.37 16.81
N ALA A 116 -36.06 -8.98 16.11
CA ALA A 116 -37.49 -8.75 16.35
C ALA A 116 -37.93 -9.11 17.78
N GLN A 117 -37.39 -10.20 18.34
CA GLN A 117 -37.70 -10.62 19.71
C GLN A 117 -37.07 -9.70 20.77
N ALA A 118 -35.82 -9.25 20.55
CA ALA A 118 -35.14 -8.29 21.42
C ALA A 118 -35.87 -6.94 21.51
N HIS A 119 -36.45 -6.48 20.40
CA HIS A 119 -37.26 -5.25 20.35
C HIS A 119 -38.55 -5.35 21.17
N ARG A 120 -39.10 -6.56 21.34
CA ARG A 120 -40.37 -6.78 22.06
C ARG A 120 -40.18 -7.06 23.54
N ASP A 121 -39.05 -7.66 23.92
CA ASP A 121 -38.80 -8.13 25.27
C ASP A 121 -37.39 -7.80 25.73
N THR A 122 -37.29 -6.92 26.74
CA THR A 122 -36.02 -6.54 27.36
C THR A 122 -35.29 -7.74 27.98
N HIS A 123 -36.00 -8.74 28.48
CA HIS A 123 -35.38 -9.96 28.99
C HIS A 123 -34.70 -10.75 27.87
N ALA A 124 -35.37 -10.91 26.72
CA ALA A 124 -34.78 -11.54 25.54
C ALA A 124 -33.55 -10.74 25.04
N SER A 125 -33.63 -9.41 25.01
CA SER A 125 -32.49 -8.55 24.67
C SER A 125 -31.28 -8.84 25.57
N GLN A 126 -31.46 -8.86 26.89
CA GLN A 126 -30.37 -9.12 27.83
C GLN A 126 -29.84 -10.56 27.70
N ALA A 127 -30.71 -11.54 27.47
CA ALA A 127 -30.31 -12.93 27.24
C ALA A 127 -29.44 -13.10 25.97
N TYR A 128 -29.78 -12.42 24.86
CA TYR A 128 -28.97 -12.45 23.65
C TYR A 128 -27.62 -11.75 23.83
N VAL A 129 -27.58 -10.64 24.58
CA VAL A 129 -26.33 -9.99 24.95
C VAL A 129 -25.42 -10.95 25.72
N ASP A 130 -25.95 -11.62 26.74
CA ASP A 130 -25.16 -12.55 27.57
C ASP A 130 -24.68 -13.76 26.76
N LEU A 131 -25.53 -14.28 25.85
CA LEU A 131 -25.16 -15.35 24.94
C LEU A 131 -24.08 -14.91 23.94
N ALA A 132 -24.20 -13.73 23.33
CA ALA A 132 -23.20 -13.23 22.38
C ALA A 132 -21.82 -13.06 23.04
N ILE A 133 -21.78 -12.52 24.27
CA ILE A 133 -20.55 -12.41 25.06
C ILE A 133 -19.98 -13.79 25.38
N LEU A 134 -20.83 -14.76 25.75
CA LEU A 134 -20.40 -16.13 26.01
C LEU A 134 -19.76 -16.75 24.76
N LEU A 135 -20.43 -16.68 23.60
CA LEU A 135 -19.97 -17.26 22.35
C LEU A 135 -18.64 -16.63 21.90
N PHE A 136 -18.53 -15.30 21.94
CA PHE A 136 -17.29 -14.61 21.60
C PHE A 136 -16.13 -15.09 22.48
N LYS A 137 -16.32 -15.19 23.81
CA LYS A 137 -15.29 -15.70 24.72
C LYS A 137 -14.90 -17.15 24.45
N GLN A 138 -15.86 -17.99 24.04
CA GLN A 138 -15.56 -19.38 23.68
C GLN A 138 -14.78 -19.47 22.37
N LEU A 139 -15.06 -18.60 21.39
CA LEU A 139 -14.30 -18.49 20.13
C LEU A 139 -12.89 -17.95 20.37
N GLU A 140 -12.74 -16.91 21.19
CA GLU A 140 -11.45 -16.32 21.56
C GLU A 140 -10.52 -17.38 22.18
N ASN A 141 -11.08 -18.24 23.04
CA ASN A 141 -10.34 -19.33 23.68
C ASN A 141 -10.19 -20.58 22.79
N ASN A 142 -10.66 -20.57 21.54
CA ASN A 142 -10.70 -21.74 20.63
C ASN A 142 -11.39 -22.98 21.25
N THR A 143 -12.42 -22.77 22.06
CA THR A 143 -13.19 -23.84 22.73
C THR A 143 -14.52 -24.14 22.03
N LEU A 144 -14.97 -23.25 21.16
CA LEU A 144 -16.17 -23.44 20.34
C LEU A 144 -15.80 -23.88 18.91
N ASN A 145 -16.02 -25.16 18.63
CA ASN A 145 -15.85 -25.74 17.31
C ASN A 145 -17.08 -25.46 16.43
N SER A 146 -16.85 -25.13 15.16
CA SER A 146 -17.89 -25.11 14.13
C SER A 146 -18.32 -26.52 13.74
N GLU A 147 -19.48 -26.67 13.10
CA GLU A 147 -19.94 -27.96 12.58
C GLU A 147 -19.05 -28.49 11.43
N SER A 148 -18.34 -27.59 10.73
CA SER A 148 -17.39 -27.94 9.68
C SER A 148 -15.99 -28.20 10.24
N GLU A 149 -15.49 -29.45 10.10
CA GLU A 149 -14.11 -29.83 10.46
C GLU A 149 -13.08 -29.01 9.68
N ARG A 150 -13.38 -28.66 8.42
CA ARG A 150 -12.51 -27.82 7.59
C ARG A 150 -12.31 -26.43 8.20
N ARG A 151 -13.41 -25.78 8.63
CA ARG A 151 -13.34 -24.46 9.29
C ARG A 151 -12.54 -24.54 10.58
N ASN A 152 -12.72 -25.60 11.36
CA ASN A 152 -11.96 -25.79 12.61
C ASN A 152 -10.46 -25.88 12.35
N LYS A 153 -10.03 -26.70 11.37
CA LYS A 153 -8.61 -26.79 10.96
C LYS A 153 -8.06 -25.46 10.46
N GLN A 154 -8.86 -24.69 9.71
CA GLN A 154 -8.46 -23.37 9.22
C GLN A 154 -8.31 -22.36 10.37
N ARG A 155 -9.26 -22.31 11.32
CA ARG A 155 -9.17 -21.48 12.53
C ARG A 155 -7.94 -21.84 13.36
N GLU A 156 -7.71 -23.12 13.63
CA GLU A 156 -6.55 -23.62 14.38
C GLU A 156 -5.21 -23.27 13.70
N GLY A 157 -5.14 -23.46 12.38
CA GLY A 157 -3.97 -23.13 11.58
C GLY A 157 -3.66 -21.62 11.62
N ALA A 158 -4.68 -20.78 11.43
CA ALA A 158 -4.55 -19.33 11.49
C ALA A 158 -4.10 -18.85 12.88
N CYS A 159 -4.72 -19.37 13.95
CA CYS A 159 -4.33 -19.07 15.33
C CYS A 159 -2.90 -19.52 15.65
N SER A 160 -2.48 -20.68 15.14
CA SER A 160 -1.12 -21.19 15.34
C SER A 160 -0.10 -20.32 14.62
N TYR A 161 -0.37 -19.97 13.36
CA TYR A 161 0.45 -19.06 12.57
C TYR A 161 0.63 -17.71 13.27
N TRP A 162 -0.48 -17.09 13.71
CA TRP A 162 -0.47 -15.82 14.42
C TRP A 162 0.41 -15.84 15.67
N LYS A 163 0.33 -16.90 16.49
CA LYS A 163 1.15 -17.06 17.70
C LYS A 163 2.65 -17.21 17.42
N THR A 164 3.01 -17.76 16.25
CA THR A 164 4.40 -17.97 15.85
C THR A 164 4.96 -16.85 14.96
N SER A 165 4.11 -15.93 14.49
CA SER A 165 4.55 -14.84 13.62
C SER A 165 5.43 -13.86 14.39
N ILE A 166 6.63 -13.61 13.86
CA ILE A 166 7.60 -12.68 14.45
C ILE A 166 7.15 -11.22 14.23
N ARG A 167 6.43 -10.95 13.13
CA ARG A 167 6.00 -9.60 12.72
C ARG A 167 4.47 -9.51 12.63
N GLN A 168 3.81 -9.72 13.76
CA GLN A 168 2.34 -9.68 13.89
C GLN A 168 1.72 -8.37 13.37
N LEU A 169 2.31 -7.21 13.67
CA LEU A 169 1.80 -5.93 13.16
C LEU A 169 1.87 -5.86 11.62
N GLU A 170 2.91 -6.43 11.01
CA GLU A 170 3.03 -6.50 9.56
C GLU A 170 1.91 -7.36 8.95
N GLU A 171 1.56 -8.49 9.57
CA GLU A 171 0.41 -9.31 9.14
C GLU A 171 -0.92 -8.56 9.21
N LEU A 172 -1.10 -7.70 10.23
CA LEU A 172 -2.29 -6.83 10.31
C LEU A 172 -2.31 -5.82 9.17
N TRP A 173 -1.20 -5.13 8.91
CA TRP A 173 -1.06 -4.20 7.79
C TRP A 173 -1.37 -4.84 6.44
N TRP A 174 -1.11 -6.13 6.29
CA TRP A 174 -1.45 -6.85 5.07
C TRP A 174 -2.89 -7.36 5.00
N GLY A 175 -3.75 -6.98 5.95
CA GLY A 175 -5.15 -7.40 5.99
C GLY A 175 -5.31 -8.88 6.24
N LEU A 176 -4.42 -9.49 7.05
CA LEU A 176 -4.50 -10.90 7.44
C LEU A 176 -4.50 -11.85 6.23
N ARG A 177 -3.42 -11.83 5.44
CA ARG A 177 -3.28 -12.64 4.22
C ARG A 177 -3.61 -14.12 4.48
N GLY A 178 -4.53 -14.67 3.70
CA GLY A 178 -4.93 -16.07 3.82
C GLY A 178 -5.92 -16.37 4.95
N SER A 179 -6.43 -15.34 5.63
CA SER A 179 -7.60 -15.47 6.50
C SER A 179 -8.89 -15.41 5.70
N ASP A 180 -9.90 -16.12 6.20
CA ASP A 180 -11.25 -16.11 5.66
C ASP A 180 -12.21 -15.88 6.83
N PHE A 181 -12.85 -14.72 6.86
CA PHE A 181 -13.80 -14.35 7.91
C PHE A 181 -15.00 -15.31 7.93
N MET A 182 -15.33 -15.96 6.80
CA MET A 182 -16.39 -16.96 6.70
C MET A 182 -16.12 -18.19 7.55
N ASN A 183 -14.89 -18.36 8.04
CA ASN A 183 -14.62 -19.35 9.07
C ASN A 183 -15.47 -19.13 10.32
N TYR A 184 -15.97 -17.92 10.61
CA TYR A 184 -16.80 -17.57 11.78
C TYR A 184 -18.30 -17.40 11.47
N GLU A 185 -18.75 -17.74 10.25
CA GLU A 185 -20.12 -17.48 9.74
C GLU A 185 -21.25 -17.96 10.68
N GLU A 186 -21.08 -19.11 11.34
CA GLU A 186 -22.08 -19.69 12.24
C GLU A 186 -22.41 -18.75 13.41
N GLU A 187 -21.40 -18.07 13.95
CA GLU A 187 -21.53 -17.20 15.11
C GLU A 187 -21.61 -15.71 14.76
N MET A 188 -21.23 -15.33 13.54
CA MET A 188 -21.16 -13.92 13.10
C MET A 188 -22.43 -13.13 13.40
N ARG A 189 -23.61 -13.70 13.13
CA ARG A 189 -24.94 -13.09 13.39
C ARG A 189 -25.16 -12.54 14.81
N PHE A 190 -24.45 -13.06 15.80
CA PHE A 190 -24.53 -12.53 17.17
C PHE A 190 -23.74 -11.23 17.34
N PHE A 191 -22.71 -10.99 16.54
CA PHE A 191 -21.90 -9.78 16.58
C PHE A 191 -22.70 -8.58 16.08
N GLY A 192 -23.35 -8.69 14.92
CA GLY A 192 -24.25 -7.67 14.40
C GLY A 192 -25.43 -7.39 15.34
N LEU A 193 -26.05 -8.45 15.88
CA LEU A 193 -27.12 -8.28 16.88
C LEU A 193 -26.61 -7.59 18.15
N LEU A 194 -25.44 -7.99 18.67
CA LEU A 194 -24.85 -7.39 19.88
C LEU A 194 -24.53 -5.91 19.66
N HIS A 195 -23.99 -5.55 18.49
CA HIS A 195 -23.75 -4.16 18.13
C HIS A 195 -25.05 -3.35 18.03
N GLU A 196 -26.12 -3.95 17.47
CA GLU A 196 -27.45 -3.31 17.36
C GLU A 196 -28.07 -3.02 18.74
N ILE A 197 -28.07 -4.00 19.66
CA ILE A 197 -28.82 -3.90 20.93
C ILE A 197 -27.98 -3.40 22.12
N ALA A 198 -26.65 -3.57 22.07
CA ALA A 198 -25.73 -3.18 23.14
C ALA A 198 -24.34 -2.78 22.60
N PRO A 199 -24.24 -1.68 21.81
CA PRO A 199 -23.01 -1.26 21.13
C PRO A 199 -21.83 -1.06 22.09
N GLU A 200 -22.06 -0.53 23.30
CA GLU A 200 -21.00 -0.35 24.30
C GLU A 200 -20.39 -1.69 24.74
N LYS A 201 -21.20 -2.73 24.92
CA LYS A 201 -20.71 -4.07 25.27
C LYS A 201 -19.98 -4.71 24.09
N PHE A 202 -20.45 -4.49 22.87
CA PHE A 202 -19.74 -4.91 21.66
C PHE A 202 -18.35 -4.28 21.60
N HIS A 203 -18.26 -2.95 21.72
CA HIS A 203 -16.98 -2.22 21.71
C HIS A 203 -16.02 -2.70 22.80
N GLN A 204 -16.51 -2.90 24.03
CA GLN A 204 -15.69 -3.46 25.12
C GLN A 204 -15.14 -4.85 24.80
N LEU A 205 -15.95 -5.69 24.16
CA LEU A 205 -15.59 -7.07 23.83
C LEU A 205 -14.51 -7.13 22.74
N ILE A 206 -14.67 -6.37 21.66
CA ILE A 206 -13.66 -6.31 20.59
C ILE A 206 -12.38 -5.62 21.05
N ALA A 207 -12.46 -4.63 21.95
CA ALA A 207 -11.30 -3.93 22.49
C ALA A 207 -10.40 -4.85 23.34
N GLN A 208 -10.92 -5.94 23.89
CA GLN A 208 -10.20 -6.88 24.74
C GLN A 208 -9.68 -8.12 23.99
N SER A 209 -10.02 -8.27 22.71
CA SER A 209 -9.66 -9.43 21.90
C SER A 209 -8.22 -9.36 21.39
N HIS A 210 -7.56 -10.51 21.37
CA HIS A 210 -6.21 -10.70 20.81
C HIS A 210 -6.23 -11.58 19.55
N ASN A 211 -7.39 -12.12 19.16
CA ASN A 211 -7.57 -12.89 17.95
C ASN A 211 -7.96 -11.97 16.77
N PRO A 212 -7.03 -11.67 15.85
CA PRO A 212 -7.31 -10.77 14.74
C PRO A 212 -8.37 -11.30 13.78
N PHE A 213 -8.47 -12.62 13.60
CA PHE A 213 -9.40 -13.23 12.66
C PHE A 213 -10.85 -13.20 13.19
N LEU A 214 -11.03 -13.41 14.49
CA LEU A 214 -12.33 -13.25 15.14
C LEU A 214 -12.76 -11.78 15.13
N LEU A 215 -11.82 -10.87 15.40
CA LEU A 215 -12.08 -9.43 15.33
C LEU A 215 -12.53 -9.00 13.94
N ASP A 216 -11.83 -9.47 12.91
CA ASP A 216 -12.14 -9.15 11.52
C ASP A 216 -13.58 -9.58 11.16
N ALA A 217 -13.95 -10.82 11.50
CA ALA A 217 -15.32 -11.31 11.29
C ALA A 217 -16.37 -10.51 12.10
N ALA A 218 -16.06 -10.13 13.34
CA ALA A 218 -16.97 -9.34 14.17
C ALA A 218 -17.17 -7.92 13.62
N LEU A 219 -16.10 -7.28 13.14
CA LEU A 219 -16.16 -5.94 12.54
C LEU A 219 -16.96 -5.93 11.23
N MET A 220 -16.80 -6.97 10.40
CA MET A 220 -17.54 -7.13 9.15
C MET A 220 -19.04 -7.34 9.38
N ASP A 221 -19.42 -8.28 10.26
CA ASP A 221 -20.85 -8.56 10.53
C ASP A 221 -21.56 -7.38 11.19
N ALA A 222 -20.89 -6.70 12.13
CA ALA A 222 -21.40 -5.48 12.75
C ALA A 222 -21.43 -4.27 11.80
N GLN A 223 -20.91 -4.40 10.57
CA GLN A 223 -20.80 -3.34 9.58
C GLN A 223 -20.06 -2.11 10.11
N VAL A 224 -19.08 -2.34 10.99
CA VAL A 224 -18.20 -1.29 11.53
C VAL A 224 -17.19 -0.87 10.48
N THR A 225 -16.84 -1.76 9.56
CA THR A 225 -15.86 -1.48 8.51
C THR A 225 -16.44 -0.56 7.43
N GLY A 226 -17.73 -0.67 7.07
CA GLY A 226 -18.32 -0.01 5.90
C GLY A 226 -18.57 1.49 6.04
N PHE A 227 -17.91 2.32 5.21
CA PHE A 227 -18.11 3.77 5.21
C PHE A 227 -19.34 4.23 4.43
N GLN A 228 -19.84 3.40 3.50
CA GLN A 228 -20.91 3.79 2.58
C GLN A 228 -22.27 4.09 3.25
N SER A 229 -22.46 3.81 4.54
CA SER A 229 -23.68 4.19 5.27
C SER A 229 -23.52 4.37 6.79
N ARG A 230 -22.32 4.16 7.35
CA ARG A 230 -22.12 4.00 8.82
C ARG A 230 -20.75 4.48 9.32
N TYR A 231 -20.26 5.62 8.83
CA TYR A 231 -18.97 6.17 9.30
C TYR A 231 -18.92 6.33 10.83
N VAL A 232 -20.06 6.69 11.44
CA VAL A 232 -20.22 6.85 12.89
C VAL A 232 -19.89 5.58 13.68
N HIS A 233 -20.15 4.39 13.13
CA HIS A 233 -19.83 3.13 13.81
C HIS A 233 -18.33 2.88 13.85
N TRP A 234 -17.63 3.15 12.75
CA TRP A 234 -16.17 3.12 12.72
C TRP A 234 -15.57 4.15 13.70
N GLU A 235 -16.09 5.38 13.71
CA GLU A 235 -15.65 6.43 14.63
C GLU A 235 -15.81 6.00 16.10
N ALA A 236 -16.94 5.38 16.45
CA ALA A 236 -17.19 4.87 17.79
C ALA A 236 -16.22 3.73 18.16
N ALA A 237 -15.98 2.79 17.24
CA ALA A 237 -15.03 1.70 17.45
C ALA A 237 -13.59 2.21 17.62
N VAL A 238 -13.17 3.21 16.83
CA VAL A 238 -11.87 3.88 16.96
C VAL A 238 -11.72 4.56 18.32
N LYS A 239 -12.76 5.22 18.82
CA LYS A 239 -12.74 5.85 20.16
C LYS A 239 -12.68 4.83 21.29
N ALA A 240 -13.34 3.69 21.13
CA ALA A 240 -13.33 2.62 22.11
C ALA A 240 -12.09 1.72 22.04
N ALA A 241 -11.35 1.74 20.93
CA ALA A 241 -10.17 0.91 20.75
C ALA A 241 -9.07 1.26 21.77
N PRO A 242 -8.40 0.25 22.35
CA PRO A 242 -7.28 0.47 23.26
C PRO A 242 -6.14 1.24 22.57
N LEU A 243 -5.23 1.79 23.37
CA LEU A 243 -4.02 2.43 22.82
C LEU A 243 -3.17 1.37 22.14
N ALA A 244 -2.93 1.55 20.84
CA ALA A 244 -2.20 0.59 20.03
C ALA A 244 -0.70 0.88 20.00
N PHE A 245 -0.30 2.10 20.32
CA PHE A 245 1.10 2.50 20.28
C PHE A 245 1.51 3.25 21.55
N GLU A 246 2.71 2.96 22.02
CA GLU A 246 3.40 3.72 23.05
C GLU A 246 3.91 5.06 22.47
N GLN A 247 4.30 5.98 23.35
CA GLN A 247 4.78 7.30 22.94
C GLN A 247 6.07 7.25 22.09
N ASP A 248 6.87 6.20 22.26
CA ASP A 248 8.07 5.94 21.44
C ASP A 248 7.75 5.25 20.09
N GLY A 249 6.48 4.95 19.82
CA GLY A 249 6.01 4.31 18.60
C GLY A 249 6.01 2.79 18.61
N ARG A 250 6.41 2.14 19.72
CA ARG A 250 6.29 0.68 19.83
C ARG A 250 4.84 0.24 19.90
N TRP A 251 4.52 -0.85 19.22
CA TRP A 251 3.20 -1.46 19.23
C TRP A 251 2.94 -2.17 20.56
N THR A 252 1.76 -1.94 21.14
CA THR A 252 1.36 -2.50 22.44
C THR A 252 0.87 -3.95 22.36
N GLY A 253 0.77 -4.50 21.15
CA GLY A 253 0.09 -5.77 20.88
C GLY A 253 -1.41 -5.63 20.63
N ALA A 254 -1.97 -4.42 20.75
CA ALA A 254 -3.40 -4.22 20.50
C ALA A 254 -3.74 -4.35 19.01
N VAL A 255 -4.72 -5.22 18.72
CA VAL A 255 -5.04 -5.65 17.35
C VAL A 255 -6.12 -4.78 16.69
N LEU A 256 -7.08 -4.30 17.47
CA LEU A 256 -8.29 -3.65 16.96
C LEU A 256 -8.01 -2.41 16.12
N LEU A 257 -7.21 -1.45 16.62
CA LEU A 257 -6.96 -0.20 15.91
C LEU A 257 -6.20 -0.44 14.58
N PRO A 258 -5.10 -1.21 14.52
CA PRO A 258 -4.46 -1.56 13.26
C PRO A 258 -5.44 -2.13 12.21
N LEU A 259 -6.34 -3.04 12.60
CA LEU A 259 -7.36 -3.58 11.68
C LEU A 259 -8.32 -2.49 11.19
N LEU A 260 -8.80 -1.61 12.09
CA LEU A 260 -9.67 -0.50 11.73
C LEU A 260 -9.02 0.47 10.73
N LEU A 261 -7.70 0.68 10.80
CA LEU A 261 -6.94 1.50 9.85
C LEU A 261 -6.85 0.86 8.47
N VAL A 262 -6.63 -0.45 8.41
CA VAL A 262 -6.58 -1.21 7.15
C VAL A 262 -7.96 -1.22 6.48
N HIS A 263 -9.02 -1.44 7.25
CA HIS A 263 -10.40 -1.37 6.76
C HIS A 263 -10.77 0.03 6.28
N ALA A 264 -10.41 1.08 7.03
CA ALA A 264 -10.64 2.46 6.60
C ALA A 264 -10.02 2.75 5.23
N ARG A 265 -8.76 2.35 5.02
CA ARG A 265 -8.11 2.47 3.71
C ARG A 265 -8.85 1.67 2.62
N ALA A 266 -9.23 0.44 2.92
CA ALA A 266 -9.91 -0.43 1.95
C ALA A 266 -11.23 0.19 1.48
N GLU A 267 -12.04 0.72 2.40
CA GLU A 267 -13.31 1.39 2.09
C GLU A 267 -13.12 2.69 1.32
N LEU A 268 -12.13 3.50 1.68
CA LEU A 268 -11.82 4.74 0.96
C LEU A 268 -11.44 4.48 -0.51
N LEU A 269 -10.91 3.29 -0.83
CA LEU A 269 -10.57 2.88 -2.20
C LEU A 269 -11.78 2.37 -3.00
N VAL A 270 -12.87 1.94 -2.34
CA VAL A 270 -14.04 1.35 -3.02
C VAL A 270 -14.65 2.30 -4.06
N PRO A 271 -14.92 3.59 -3.77
CA PRO A 271 -15.57 4.48 -4.72
C PRO A 271 -14.78 4.63 -6.03
N GLY A 272 -13.46 4.78 -5.95
CA GLY A 272 -12.59 4.89 -7.14
C GLY A 272 -12.57 3.62 -8.00
N ARG A 273 -12.72 2.44 -7.39
CA ARG A 273 -12.76 1.15 -8.09
C ARG A 273 -14.08 0.90 -8.82
N GLN A 274 -15.15 1.59 -8.42
CA GLN A 274 -16.47 1.46 -9.05
C GLN A 274 -16.60 2.30 -10.33
N ILE A 275 -15.73 3.30 -10.52
CA ILE A 275 -15.72 4.14 -11.73
C ILE A 275 -14.88 3.48 -12.85
N PRO A 276 -15.40 3.38 -14.09
CA PRO A 276 -14.62 2.95 -15.25
C PRO A 276 -13.40 3.85 -15.54
N ARG A 277 -12.26 3.24 -15.90
CA ARG A 277 -11.06 4.01 -16.31
C ARG A 277 -11.24 4.79 -17.62
N PHE A 278 -12.08 4.31 -18.53
CA PHE A 278 -12.30 4.94 -19.83
C PHE A 278 -13.78 5.28 -20.02
N GLY A 279 -14.05 6.49 -20.53
CA GLY A 279 -15.42 6.93 -20.85
C GLY A 279 -16.29 7.26 -19.63
N ALA A 280 -15.70 7.43 -18.44
CA ALA A 280 -16.39 7.94 -17.26
C ALA A 280 -16.71 9.44 -17.41
N ASP A 281 -17.78 9.88 -16.75
CA ASP A 281 -18.11 11.30 -16.63
C ASP A 281 -17.07 11.99 -15.75
N LEU A 282 -16.40 13.01 -16.30
CA LEU A 282 -15.35 13.74 -15.58
C LEU A 282 -15.91 14.54 -14.41
N ASP A 283 -17.14 15.04 -14.51
CA ASP A 283 -17.77 15.79 -13.42
C ASP A 283 -18.08 14.86 -12.24
N GLU A 284 -18.48 13.62 -12.51
CA GLU A 284 -18.66 12.57 -11.51
C GLU A 284 -17.33 12.21 -10.82
N VAL A 285 -16.26 12.03 -11.60
CA VAL A 285 -14.91 11.75 -11.06
C VAL A 285 -14.46 12.86 -10.12
N VAL A 286 -14.57 14.13 -10.52
CA VAL A 286 -14.17 15.29 -9.70
C VAL A 286 -15.01 15.39 -8.42
N ALA A 287 -16.32 15.20 -8.53
CA ALA A 287 -17.22 15.22 -7.39
C ALA A 287 -16.87 14.12 -6.38
N LEU A 288 -16.60 12.90 -6.86
CA LEU A 288 -16.25 11.78 -6.00
C LEU A 288 -14.86 11.94 -5.37
N SER A 289 -13.85 12.41 -6.12
CA SER A 289 -12.53 12.75 -5.60
C SER A 289 -12.61 13.72 -4.43
N SER A 290 -13.45 14.75 -4.55
CA SER A 290 -13.65 15.75 -3.49
C SER A 290 -14.30 15.13 -2.24
N GLN A 291 -15.32 14.30 -2.43
CA GLN A 291 -16.04 13.65 -1.33
C GLN A 291 -15.17 12.64 -0.57
N VAL A 292 -14.38 11.84 -1.28
CA VAL A 292 -13.41 10.93 -0.66
C VAL A 292 -12.33 11.72 0.08
N SER A 293 -11.87 12.86 -0.47
CA SER A 293 -10.90 13.73 0.22
C SER A 293 -11.46 14.31 1.53
N GLU A 294 -12.72 14.75 1.54
CA GLU A 294 -13.38 15.20 2.77
C GLU A 294 -13.45 14.08 3.82
N LEU A 295 -13.75 12.84 3.40
CA LEU A 295 -13.81 11.71 4.32
C LEU A 295 -12.43 11.30 4.82
N VAL A 296 -11.41 11.35 3.98
CA VAL A 296 -10.00 11.19 4.37
C VAL A 296 -9.65 12.17 5.50
N ASP A 297 -9.99 13.45 5.33
CA ASP A 297 -9.74 14.47 6.36
C ASP A 297 -10.50 14.15 7.66
N ALA A 298 -11.75 13.68 7.58
CA ALA A 298 -12.53 13.28 8.76
C ALA A 298 -11.96 12.04 9.47
N VAL A 299 -11.53 11.02 8.72
CA VAL A 299 -10.84 9.82 9.25
C VAL A 299 -9.61 10.24 10.05
N VAL A 300 -8.74 11.07 9.45
CA VAL A 300 -7.51 11.53 10.12
C VAL A 300 -7.84 12.43 11.31
N ALA A 301 -8.82 13.33 11.20
CA ALA A 301 -9.24 14.18 12.31
C ALA A 301 -9.73 13.36 13.51
N THR A 302 -10.52 12.30 13.27
CA THR A 302 -10.95 11.37 14.31
C THR A 302 -9.76 10.69 14.99
N LEU A 303 -8.82 10.17 14.20
CA LEU A 303 -7.61 9.52 14.71
C LEU A 303 -6.72 10.48 15.51
N ALA A 304 -6.63 11.74 15.09
CA ALA A 304 -5.85 12.78 15.74
C ALA A 304 -6.36 13.16 17.14
N THR A 305 -7.60 12.80 17.51
CA THR A 305 -8.15 13.04 18.86
C THR A 305 -7.62 12.07 19.92
N ARG A 306 -6.93 11.00 19.52
CA ARG A 306 -6.45 9.96 20.43
C ARG A 306 -5.14 10.35 21.12
N SER A 307 -4.89 9.79 22.29
CA SER A 307 -3.63 10.04 23.03
C SER A 307 -2.39 9.38 22.42
N ASP A 308 -2.58 8.34 21.61
CA ASP A 308 -1.54 7.66 20.82
C ASP A 308 -1.50 8.17 19.36
N ALA A 309 -2.08 9.35 19.07
CA ALA A 309 -2.24 9.85 17.70
C ALA A 309 -0.92 9.96 16.93
N ILE A 310 0.09 10.61 17.49
CA ILE A 310 1.39 10.82 16.82
C ILE A 310 2.04 9.48 16.41
N PRO A 311 2.33 8.55 17.34
CA PRO A 311 2.95 7.28 16.97
C PRO A 311 2.10 6.47 15.99
N MET A 312 0.78 6.41 16.21
CA MET A 312 -0.14 5.67 15.35
C MET A 312 -0.19 6.19 13.92
N LEU A 313 -0.36 7.50 13.75
CA LEU A 313 -0.42 8.13 12.44
C LEU A 313 0.91 7.99 11.68
N LEU A 314 2.06 8.07 12.36
CA LEU A 314 3.37 7.84 11.75
C LEU A 314 3.55 6.39 11.30
N ARG A 315 3.23 5.40 12.15
CA ARG A 315 3.32 3.97 11.77
C ARG A 315 2.39 3.64 10.61
N TRP A 316 1.19 4.22 10.59
CA TRP A 316 0.26 4.04 9.47
C TRP A 316 0.76 4.70 8.19
N ALA A 317 1.28 5.93 8.28
CA ALA A 317 1.86 6.65 7.14
C ALA A 317 3.05 5.88 6.53
N ASN A 318 3.89 5.22 7.34
CA ASN A 318 4.99 4.38 6.83
C ASN A 318 4.46 3.24 5.94
N TRP A 319 3.39 2.57 6.38
CA TRP A 319 2.76 1.51 5.60
C TRP A 319 2.11 2.02 4.30
N LEU A 320 1.40 3.14 4.37
CA LEU A 320 0.83 3.81 3.18
C LEU A 320 1.94 4.22 2.19
N MET A 321 3.04 4.78 2.70
CA MET A 321 4.18 5.17 1.89
C MET A 321 4.85 3.96 1.23
N ARG A 322 4.99 2.83 1.94
CA ARG A 322 5.51 1.60 1.34
C ARG A 322 4.71 1.17 0.12
N ALA A 323 3.38 1.25 0.18
CA ALA A 323 2.51 0.92 -0.95
C ALA A 323 2.77 1.84 -2.16
N ARG A 324 3.03 3.13 -1.91
CA ARG A 324 3.30 4.13 -2.94
C ARG A 324 4.69 3.99 -3.57
N LEU A 325 5.72 3.69 -2.78
CA LEU A 325 7.12 3.66 -3.22
C LEU A 325 7.42 2.55 -4.25
N GLY A 326 6.60 1.49 -4.32
CA GLY A 326 6.85 0.37 -5.23
C GLY A 326 6.47 0.60 -6.70
N GLN A 327 5.97 1.78 -7.10
CA GLN A 327 5.14 1.91 -8.31
C GLN A 327 5.41 3.21 -9.10
N SER A 328 5.31 3.13 -10.43
CA SER A 328 5.66 4.21 -11.37
C SER A 328 4.47 4.97 -11.97
N ASP A 329 3.23 4.76 -11.50
CA ASP A 329 2.08 5.48 -12.06
C ASP A 329 2.12 6.97 -11.71
N ASP A 330 1.90 7.80 -12.74
CA ASP A 330 1.95 9.27 -12.68
C ASP A 330 0.58 9.91 -12.36
N GLU A 331 -0.52 9.16 -12.41
CA GLU A 331 -1.88 9.67 -12.19
C GLU A 331 -2.29 9.55 -10.72
N PHE A 332 -1.65 10.31 -9.83
CA PHE A 332 -1.95 10.27 -8.39
C PHE A 332 -3.12 11.15 -7.95
N ASP A 333 -3.54 12.13 -8.77
CA ASP A 333 -4.67 13.01 -8.47
C ASP A 333 -6.02 12.43 -8.96
N ASP A 334 -5.99 11.27 -9.62
CA ASP A 334 -7.18 10.56 -10.09
C ASP A 334 -7.66 9.55 -9.05
N ILE A 335 -8.89 9.70 -8.55
CA ILE A 335 -9.52 8.75 -7.60
C ILE A 335 -9.56 7.30 -8.10
N ARG A 336 -9.53 7.07 -9.41
CA ARG A 336 -9.49 5.73 -10.02
C ARG A 336 -8.11 5.06 -9.87
N SER A 337 -7.10 5.86 -9.55
CA SER A 337 -5.77 5.40 -9.20
C SER A 337 -5.79 4.68 -7.86
N PRO A 338 -5.16 3.51 -7.73
CA PRO A 338 -5.07 2.82 -6.45
C PRO A 338 -4.26 3.58 -5.39
N TYR A 339 -3.58 4.68 -5.77
CA TYR A 339 -2.70 5.46 -4.89
C TYR A 339 -3.30 6.80 -4.44
N PHE A 340 -4.40 7.25 -5.05
CA PHE A 340 -5.04 8.51 -4.70
C PHE A 340 -5.33 8.60 -3.19
N VAL A 341 -5.96 7.55 -2.66
CA VAL A 341 -6.31 7.45 -1.23
C VAL A 341 -5.06 7.44 -0.35
N ASP A 342 -4.00 6.74 -0.75
CA ASP A 342 -2.76 6.67 0.03
C ASP A 342 -2.12 8.05 0.16
N ILE A 343 -2.03 8.78 -0.95
CA ILE A 343 -1.46 10.14 -0.97
C ILE A 343 -2.37 11.12 -0.24
N ALA A 344 -3.69 11.04 -0.43
CA ALA A 344 -4.66 11.87 0.29
C ALA A 344 -4.54 11.65 1.81
N LEU A 345 -4.48 10.39 2.26
CA LEU A 345 -4.28 10.03 3.67
C LEU A 345 -2.94 10.57 4.20
N ILE A 346 -1.83 10.34 3.49
CA ILE A 346 -0.51 10.86 3.90
C ILE A 346 -0.54 12.40 4.00
N LYS A 347 -1.14 13.10 3.03
CA LYS A 347 -1.29 14.57 3.06
C LYS A 347 -2.12 15.02 4.28
N ALA A 348 -3.26 14.37 4.54
CA ALA A 348 -4.12 14.69 5.68
C ALA A 348 -3.41 14.42 7.02
N ILE A 349 -2.65 13.33 7.13
CA ILE A 349 -1.81 13.02 8.29
C ILE A 349 -0.78 14.12 8.52
N GLY A 350 -0.06 14.54 7.46
CA GLY A 350 0.91 15.62 7.54
C GLY A 350 0.30 16.91 8.10
N LYS A 351 -0.88 17.30 7.61
CA LYS A 351 -1.63 18.47 8.14
C LYS A 351 -2.03 18.30 9.61
N ALA A 352 -2.49 17.11 10.01
CA ALA A 352 -2.90 16.84 11.39
C ALA A 352 -1.73 16.86 12.38
N LEU A 353 -0.52 16.55 11.90
CA LEU A 353 0.72 16.57 12.69
C LEU A 353 1.50 17.90 12.60
N LEU A 354 0.96 18.91 11.89
CA LEU A 354 1.59 20.22 11.75
C LEU A 354 1.89 20.84 13.12
N GLY A 355 3.14 21.25 13.34
CA GLY A 355 3.60 21.87 14.59
C GLY A 355 3.76 20.91 15.77
N GLN A 356 3.54 19.61 15.60
CA GLN A 356 3.77 18.59 16.64
C GLN A 356 5.22 18.10 16.62
N ALA A 357 5.72 17.68 17.79
CA ALA A 357 7.02 17.02 17.89
C ALA A 357 6.91 15.57 17.41
N LEU A 358 7.53 15.26 16.28
CA LEU A 358 7.57 13.90 15.74
C LEU A 358 8.62 13.04 16.44
N ILE A 359 8.41 11.72 16.42
CA ILE A 359 9.32 10.73 16.99
C ILE A 359 10.64 10.76 16.21
N SER A 360 11.79 10.93 16.86
CA SER A 360 13.05 11.11 16.12
C SER A 360 13.60 9.82 15.51
N HIS A 361 13.31 8.68 16.13
CA HIS A 361 13.89 7.39 15.81
C HIS A 361 12.82 6.35 15.49
N ILE A 362 13.25 5.28 14.82
CA ILE A 362 12.36 4.18 14.49
C ILE A 362 12.20 3.27 15.72
N PRO A 363 10.96 2.85 16.04
CA PRO A 363 10.70 1.97 17.18
C PRO A 363 11.44 0.63 17.06
N GLY A 364 11.85 0.05 18.20
CA GLY A 364 12.62 -1.21 18.21
C GLY A 364 11.85 -2.44 17.72
N ASP A 365 10.53 -2.37 17.65
CA ASP A 365 9.65 -3.42 17.11
C ASP A 365 9.29 -3.21 15.63
N ALA A 366 9.75 -2.11 15.02
CA ALA A 366 9.46 -1.82 13.63
C ALA A 366 10.19 -2.79 12.70
N ALA A 367 9.52 -3.18 11.63
CA ALA A 367 10.13 -4.00 10.61
C ALA A 367 11.20 -3.19 9.85
N ALA A 368 12.26 -3.83 9.36
CA ALA A 368 13.39 -3.14 8.74
C ALA A 368 12.98 -2.20 7.59
N TRP A 369 11.97 -2.56 6.80
CA TRP A 369 11.46 -1.73 5.70
C TRP A 369 10.84 -0.40 6.14
N GLU A 370 10.43 -0.28 7.41
CA GLU A 370 9.83 0.95 7.93
C GLU A 370 10.84 2.09 8.00
N ASP A 371 12.16 1.82 8.06
CA ASP A 371 13.19 2.87 8.23
C ASP A 371 13.16 3.87 7.07
N TRP A 372 13.30 3.37 5.85
CA TRP A 372 13.32 4.22 4.66
C TRP A 372 11.95 4.80 4.37
N CYS A 373 10.86 4.06 4.64
CA CYS A 373 9.51 4.59 4.53
C CYS A 373 9.27 5.76 5.50
N TYR A 374 9.76 5.64 6.73
CA TYR A 374 9.68 6.70 7.75
C TYR A 374 10.40 7.98 7.30
N ARG A 375 11.61 7.83 6.76
CA ARG A 375 12.36 8.96 6.20
C ARG A 375 11.61 9.59 5.03
N CYS A 376 11.05 8.78 4.14
CA CYS A 376 10.25 9.26 3.01
C CYS A 376 8.99 10.01 3.47
N VAL A 377 8.29 9.52 4.49
CA VAL A 377 7.13 10.20 5.10
C VAL A 377 7.54 11.56 5.67
N ARG A 378 8.65 11.62 6.43
CA ARG A 378 9.15 12.89 6.97
C ARG A 378 9.54 13.87 5.88
N SER A 379 10.23 13.42 4.84
CA SER A 379 10.56 14.25 3.67
C SER A 379 9.29 14.74 2.97
N PHE A 380 8.30 13.86 2.78
CA PHE A 380 7.03 14.23 2.17
C PHE A 380 6.28 15.29 2.99
N PHE A 381 6.26 15.17 4.32
CA PHE A 381 5.67 16.19 5.19
C PHE A 381 6.43 17.51 5.12
N ALA A 382 7.75 17.47 5.11
CA ALA A 382 8.56 18.67 5.02
C ALA A 382 8.45 19.37 3.66
N HIS A 383 8.33 18.63 2.57
CA HIS A 383 8.07 19.17 1.24
C HIS A 383 6.73 19.93 1.17
N ASN A 384 5.71 19.44 1.89
CA ASN A 384 4.41 20.09 2.00
C ASN A 384 4.34 21.12 3.15
N GLU A 385 5.48 21.60 3.65
CA GLU A 385 5.61 22.61 4.72
C GLU A 385 4.94 22.21 6.06
N ASN A 386 4.70 20.92 6.27
CA ASN A 386 4.03 20.45 7.48
C ASN A 386 4.98 20.24 8.67
N THR A 387 6.25 19.94 8.40
CA THR A 387 7.22 19.54 9.45
C THR A 387 8.65 19.96 9.07
N PRO A 388 9.57 20.10 10.04
CA PRO A 388 10.99 20.32 9.72
C PRO A 388 11.57 19.12 8.97
N GLN A 389 12.55 19.40 8.11
CA GLN A 389 13.24 18.36 7.34
C GLN A 389 13.98 17.37 8.24
N PRO A 390 14.02 16.08 7.87
CA PRO A 390 14.82 15.09 8.58
C PRO A 390 16.32 15.33 8.35
N SER A 391 17.15 14.82 9.25
CA SER A 391 18.62 14.89 9.09
C SER A 391 19.09 13.96 7.98
N PHE A 392 19.93 14.47 7.07
CA PHE A 392 20.59 13.63 6.06
C PHE A 392 21.67 12.72 6.69
N GLU A 393 22.36 13.18 7.74
CA GLU A 393 23.48 12.45 8.36
C GLU A 393 23.06 11.09 8.91
N GLU A 394 21.86 10.98 9.48
CA GLU A 394 21.32 9.71 9.99
C GLU A 394 21.07 8.68 8.89
N PHE A 395 20.77 9.14 7.68
CA PHE A 395 20.67 8.27 6.51
C PHE A 395 22.07 7.93 5.99
N ALA A 396 22.94 8.92 5.84
CA ALA A 396 24.30 8.75 5.35
C ALA A 396 25.13 7.80 6.23
N SER A 397 24.95 7.83 7.55
CA SER A 397 25.67 6.95 8.48
C SER A 397 25.38 5.45 8.27
N GLN A 398 24.23 5.10 7.68
CA GLN A 398 23.86 3.70 7.41
C GLN A 398 24.76 3.05 6.35
N TRP A 399 25.47 3.85 5.55
CA TRP A 399 26.29 3.41 4.43
C TRP A 399 27.76 3.20 4.81
N ARG A 400 28.15 3.55 6.04
CA ARG A 400 29.51 3.37 6.58
C ARG A 400 29.77 1.90 6.95
N ILE A 401 29.81 1.04 5.93
CA ILE A 401 30.05 -0.39 6.08
C ILE A 401 31.55 -0.68 5.88
N THR A 402 32.11 -1.43 6.80
CA THR A 402 33.47 -2.02 6.73
C THR A 402 33.38 -3.53 6.46
N PRO A 403 34.49 -4.19 6.06
CA PRO A 403 34.54 -5.64 5.89
C PRO A 403 34.00 -6.42 7.09
N GLU A 404 34.31 -5.96 8.30
CA GLU A 404 33.89 -6.62 9.54
C GLU A 404 32.39 -6.48 9.80
N THR A 405 31.78 -5.36 9.38
CA THR A 405 30.37 -5.03 9.67
C THR A 405 29.38 -5.52 8.61
N TRP A 406 29.85 -5.86 7.41
CA TRP A 406 29.00 -6.30 6.30
C TRP A 406 28.16 -7.54 6.64
N PHE A 407 28.78 -8.54 7.26
CA PHE A 407 28.11 -9.76 7.67
C PHE A 407 27.41 -9.66 9.03
N GLN A 408 27.59 -8.53 9.73
CA GLN A 408 26.99 -8.23 11.03
C GLN A 408 25.61 -7.58 10.88
N ALA A 409 25.06 -7.10 11.99
CA ALA A 409 23.73 -6.50 12.01
C ALA A 409 23.65 -5.27 11.11
N GLU A 410 24.72 -4.48 11.01
CA GLU A 410 24.79 -3.23 10.24
C GLU A 410 24.56 -3.49 8.75
N GLY A 411 25.37 -4.35 8.12
CA GLY A 411 25.23 -4.67 6.70
C GLY A 411 23.91 -5.38 6.39
N ARG A 412 23.50 -6.34 7.23
CA ARG A 412 22.20 -7.02 7.09
C ARG A 412 21.03 -6.05 7.18
N ASN A 413 21.05 -5.13 8.14
CA ASN A 413 20.02 -4.11 8.30
C ASN A 413 19.94 -3.18 7.08
N LEU A 414 21.07 -2.76 6.52
CA LEU A 414 21.08 -1.94 5.30
C LEU A 414 20.42 -2.69 4.13
N ILE A 415 20.77 -3.97 3.94
CA ILE A 415 20.17 -4.82 2.89
C ILE A 415 18.67 -4.99 3.14
N GLU A 416 18.25 -5.33 4.37
CA GLU A 416 16.84 -5.54 4.71
C GLU A 416 15.98 -4.28 4.56
N ARG A 417 16.52 -3.11 4.91
CA ARG A 417 15.86 -1.81 4.73
C ARG A 417 15.65 -1.49 3.25
N ALA A 418 16.65 -1.78 2.41
CA ALA A 418 16.63 -1.45 1.00
C ALA A 418 15.86 -2.46 0.14
N SER A 419 15.93 -3.75 0.49
CA SER A 419 15.40 -4.89 -0.29
C SER A 419 13.98 -4.71 -0.87
N PRO A 420 12.98 -4.19 -0.12
CA PRO A 420 11.64 -3.97 -0.66
C PRO A 420 11.57 -2.97 -1.82
N HIS A 421 12.58 -2.12 -1.95
CA HIS A 421 12.62 -1.00 -2.89
C HIS A 421 13.58 -1.24 -4.07
N LEU A 422 14.62 -2.06 -3.86
CA LEU A 422 15.66 -2.34 -4.86
C LEU A 422 15.21 -3.25 -6.02
N SER A 423 14.02 -3.85 -5.92
CA SER A 423 13.53 -4.85 -6.88
C SER A 423 12.70 -4.25 -8.03
N SER A 424 12.35 -2.96 -7.98
CA SER A 424 11.51 -2.36 -9.01
C SER A 424 12.29 -2.11 -10.32
N ASN A 425 11.63 -2.34 -11.46
CA ASN A 425 12.11 -1.96 -12.80
C ASN A 425 11.65 -0.53 -13.15
N ASN A 426 11.41 0.31 -12.15
CA ASN A 426 10.83 1.64 -12.36
C ASN A 426 11.84 2.56 -13.07
N ASN A 427 11.33 3.52 -13.83
CA ASN A 427 12.13 4.58 -14.42
C ASN A 427 12.86 5.34 -13.32
N ALA A 428 14.16 5.53 -13.48
CA ALA A 428 15.00 6.21 -12.51
C ALA A 428 15.23 7.69 -12.89
N PRO A 429 15.34 8.62 -11.92
CA PRO A 429 15.15 8.41 -10.49
C PRO A 429 13.68 8.20 -10.12
N ASP A 430 13.43 7.30 -9.16
CA ASP A 430 12.09 7.00 -8.69
C ASP A 430 11.66 7.92 -7.52
N LEU A 431 10.39 7.80 -7.10
CA LEU A 431 9.85 8.58 -5.99
C LEU A 431 10.64 8.38 -4.69
N LEU A 432 11.13 7.16 -4.42
CA LEU A 432 11.98 6.87 -3.27
C LEU A 432 13.22 7.75 -3.29
N SER A 433 13.93 7.76 -4.41
CA SER A 433 15.15 8.54 -4.60
C SER A 433 14.91 10.03 -4.38
N HIS A 434 13.80 10.57 -4.90
CA HIS A 434 13.41 11.97 -4.65
C HIS A 434 13.11 12.26 -3.18
N LEU A 435 12.35 11.41 -2.50
CA LEU A 435 12.03 11.64 -1.08
C LEU A 435 13.26 11.49 -0.17
N LEU A 436 14.17 10.56 -0.48
CA LEU A 436 15.42 10.40 0.28
C LEU A 436 16.45 11.49 -0.05
N ALA A 437 16.40 12.10 -1.24
CA ALA A 437 17.28 13.20 -1.63
C ALA A 437 16.86 14.56 -1.04
N LEU A 438 15.58 14.74 -0.71
CA LEU A 438 15.06 16.04 -0.23
C LEU A 438 15.84 16.66 0.96
N PRO A 439 16.25 15.87 1.99
CA PRO A 439 17.06 16.41 3.09
C PRO A 439 18.42 16.92 2.64
N LEU A 440 19.02 16.25 1.65
CA LEU A 440 20.31 16.61 1.09
C LEU A 440 20.22 17.90 0.27
N THR A 441 19.16 18.06 -0.54
CA THR A 441 18.99 19.22 -1.44
C THR A 441 18.75 20.54 -0.71
N SER A 442 18.41 20.46 0.58
CA SER A 442 18.08 21.62 1.40
C SER A 442 19.24 22.07 2.30
N GLU A 443 20.34 21.32 2.28
CA GLU A 443 21.59 21.71 2.93
C GLU A 443 22.49 22.45 1.93
N ASN A 444 23.34 23.33 2.44
CA ASN A 444 24.48 23.82 1.67
C ASN A 444 25.52 22.68 1.54
N ASP A 445 26.32 22.70 0.48
CA ASP A 445 27.35 21.69 0.18
C ASP A 445 26.78 20.29 -0.13
N TYR A 446 25.57 20.19 -0.69
CA TYR A 446 24.92 18.95 -1.13
C TYR A 446 25.81 18.11 -2.06
N ALA A 447 26.59 18.75 -2.93
CA ALA A 447 27.52 18.05 -3.81
C ALA A 447 28.63 17.34 -3.01
N LEU A 448 29.23 18.04 -2.04
CA LEU A 448 30.27 17.50 -1.20
C LEU A 448 29.73 16.38 -0.29
N ARG A 449 28.54 16.56 0.27
CA ARG A 449 27.91 15.57 1.15
C ARG A 449 27.52 14.29 0.41
N TRP A 450 27.00 14.41 -0.82
CA TRP A 450 26.79 13.24 -1.68
C TRP A 450 28.10 12.53 -1.99
N GLN A 451 29.16 13.28 -2.32
CA GLN A 451 30.48 12.71 -2.57
C GLN A 451 31.02 11.98 -1.34
N GLN A 452 30.92 12.56 -0.14
CA GLN A 452 31.31 11.91 1.11
C GLN A 452 30.52 10.61 1.37
N LEU A 453 29.23 10.59 1.03
CA LEU A 453 28.40 9.39 1.11
C LEU A 453 28.91 8.32 0.14
N TRP A 454 29.16 8.67 -1.12
CA TRP A 454 29.75 7.77 -2.11
C TRP A 454 31.09 7.20 -1.64
N ASP A 455 31.97 8.07 -1.14
CA ASP A 455 33.29 7.70 -0.61
C ASP A 455 33.17 6.73 0.57
N SER A 456 32.18 6.92 1.45
CA SER A 456 31.93 6.01 2.57
C SER A 456 31.43 4.63 2.16
N ALA A 457 30.87 4.49 0.97
CA ALA A 457 30.43 3.22 0.39
C ALA A 457 31.57 2.47 -0.33
N CYS A 458 32.85 2.74 -0.01
CA CYS A 458 34.01 2.09 -0.61
C CYS A 458 33.94 0.55 -0.51
N TYR A 459 33.57 0.00 0.64
CA TYR A 459 33.50 -1.45 0.81
C TYR A 459 32.43 -2.09 -0.09
N LEU A 460 31.31 -1.41 -0.38
CA LEU A 460 30.33 -1.93 -1.34
C LEU A 460 30.90 -2.03 -2.75
N ARG A 461 31.78 -1.09 -3.15
CA ARG A 461 32.50 -1.14 -4.42
C ARG A 461 33.51 -2.29 -4.44
N GLU A 462 34.23 -2.52 -3.34
CA GLU A 462 35.13 -3.68 -3.20
C GLU A 462 34.35 -5.01 -3.28
N VAL A 463 33.22 -5.11 -2.59
CA VAL A 463 32.34 -6.30 -2.67
C VAL A 463 31.83 -6.49 -4.10
N LEU A 464 31.49 -5.42 -4.82
CA LEU A 464 31.07 -5.52 -6.21
C LEU A 464 32.19 -6.07 -7.10
N GLU A 465 33.39 -5.48 -7.03
CA GLU A 465 34.55 -5.84 -7.87
C GLU A 465 35.10 -7.23 -7.55
N PHE A 466 35.34 -7.52 -6.27
CA PHE A 466 36.06 -8.72 -5.85
C PHE A 466 35.16 -9.79 -5.24
N GLY A 467 33.93 -9.45 -4.83
CA GLY A 467 33.12 -10.26 -3.94
C GLY A 467 33.53 -10.06 -2.47
N ALA A 468 32.63 -10.35 -1.55
CA ALA A 468 32.96 -10.25 -0.12
C ALA A 468 33.93 -11.37 0.30
N GLU A 469 34.93 -11.02 1.12
CA GLU A 469 35.81 -11.98 1.77
C GLU A 469 34.96 -12.96 2.60
N ASP A 470 35.24 -14.27 2.54
CA ASP A 470 34.51 -15.32 3.25
C ASP A 470 33.05 -15.60 2.81
N ALA A 471 32.54 -15.00 1.73
CA ALA A 471 31.15 -15.20 1.27
C ALA A 471 30.78 -16.65 0.88
N GLY A 472 31.77 -17.51 0.62
CA GLY A 472 31.55 -18.91 0.23
C GLY A 472 30.53 -19.02 -0.93
N PRO A 473 29.43 -19.78 -0.77
CA PRO A 473 28.39 -19.93 -1.82
C PRO A 473 27.52 -18.68 -2.01
N GLU A 474 27.52 -17.71 -1.10
CA GLU A 474 26.68 -16.51 -1.15
C GLU A 474 27.33 -15.33 -1.92
N ARG A 475 28.55 -15.52 -2.44
CA ARG A 475 29.32 -14.49 -3.16
C ARG A 475 28.51 -13.72 -4.22
N TYR A 476 27.72 -14.43 -5.03
CA TYR A 476 26.91 -13.80 -6.07
C TYR A 476 25.76 -12.96 -5.51
N ALA A 477 25.16 -13.40 -4.39
CA ALA A 477 24.10 -12.66 -3.72
C ALA A 477 24.64 -11.36 -3.11
N ASP A 478 25.84 -11.40 -2.51
CA ASP A 478 26.51 -10.23 -1.94
C ASP A 478 26.85 -9.19 -3.00
N GLN A 479 27.46 -9.63 -4.12
CA GLN A 479 27.74 -8.76 -5.27
C GLN A 479 26.46 -8.12 -5.82
N THR A 480 25.37 -8.90 -5.90
CA THR A 480 24.06 -8.40 -6.34
C THR A 480 23.50 -7.34 -5.37
N ASN A 481 23.60 -7.57 -4.07
CA ASN A 481 23.14 -6.64 -3.05
C ASN A 481 23.97 -5.35 -3.07
N ALA A 482 25.30 -5.45 -3.15
CA ALA A 482 26.19 -4.30 -3.26
C ALA A 482 25.91 -3.47 -4.53
N SER A 483 25.78 -4.12 -5.70
CA SER A 483 25.42 -3.45 -6.96
C SER A 483 24.10 -2.67 -6.84
N ARG A 484 23.06 -3.29 -6.26
CA ARG A 484 21.75 -2.65 -6.08
C ARG A 484 21.81 -1.46 -5.11
N LEU A 485 22.55 -1.59 -4.01
CA LEU A 485 22.75 -0.52 -3.04
C LEU A 485 23.49 0.67 -3.65
N LEU A 486 24.59 0.43 -4.39
CA LEU A 486 25.32 1.48 -5.10
C LEU A 486 24.45 2.20 -6.14
N LEU A 487 23.62 1.45 -6.86
CA LEU A 487 22.69 2.03 -7.83
C LEU A 487 21.64 2.92 -7.14
N ALA A 488 21.16 2.55 -5.95
CA ALA A 488 20.25 3.39 -5.17
C ALA A 488 20.92 4.72 -4.73
N LEU A 489 22.20 4.71 -4.35
CA LEU A 489 22.96 5.94 -4.08
C LEU A 489 23.09 6.84 -5.31
N ALA A 490 23.34 6.22 -6.48
CA ALA A 490 23.41 6.94 -7.74
C ALA A 490 22.08 7.60 -8.07
N TYR A 491 20.96 6.88 -7.95
CA TYR A 491 19.62 7.44 -8.18
C TYR A 491 19.24 8.53 -7.17
N LEU A 492 19.65 8.41 -5.91
CA LEU A 492 19.51 9.49 -4.93
C LEU A 492 20.27 10.75 -5.37
N GLY A 493 21.49 10.61 -5.87
CA GLY A 493 22.28 11.73 -6.40
C GLY A 493 21.66 12.38 -7.63
N LEU A 494 21.11 11.58 -8.54
CA LEU A 494 20.37 12.07 -9.71
C LEU A 494 19.07 12.79 -9.32
N ALA A 495 18.36 12.26 -8.32
CA ALA A 495 17.17 12.91 -7.76
C ALA A 495 17.50 14.23 -7.07
N CYS A 496 18.66 14.32 -6.39
CA CYS A 496 19.20 15.54 -5.84
C CYS A 496 19.47 16.57 -6.95
N PHE A 497 20.12 16.16 -8.04
CA PHE A 497 20.34 17.01 -9.21
C PHE A 497 19.01 17.55 -9.77
N ASP A 498 18.01 16.70 -9.96
CA ASP A 498 16.73 17.09 -10.55
C ASP A 498 15.97 18.11 -9.70
N GLN A 499 15.95 17.92 -8.38
CA GLN A 499 15.28 18.85 -7.46
C GLN A 499 15.97 20.22 -7.44
N VAL A 500 17.29 20.25 -7.36
CA VAL A 500 18.06 21.51 -7.36
C VAL A 500 17.93 22.21 -8.72
N ALA A 501 18.08 21.48 -9.83
CA ALA A 501 17.90 22.03 -11.17
C ALA A 501 16.51 22.64 -11.37
N GLY A 502 15.46 21.97 -10.88
CA GLY A 502 14.09 22.48 -10.88
C GLY A 502 13.94 23.79 -10.09
N HIS A 503 14.59 23.89 -8.93
CA HIS A 503 14.57 25.12 -8.13
C HIS A 503 15.33 26.27 -8.80
N LEU A 504 16.49 26.00 -9.40
CA LEU A 504 17.28 26.99 -10.15
C LEU A 504 16.51 27.56 -11.35
N ALA A 505 15.68 26.75 -12.01
CA ALA A 505 14.82 27.25 -13.08
C ALA A 505 13.80 28.30 -12.60
N THR A 506 13.50 28.35 -11.29
CA THR A 506 12.57 29.31 -10.68
C THR A 506 13.25 30.50 -9.99
N THR A 507 14.54 30.39 -9.66
CA THR A 507 15.28 31.37 -8.85
C THR A 507 16.53 31.87 -9.60
N LEU A 508 16.56 33.16 -9.96
CA LEU A 508 17.58 33.73 -10.86
C LEU A 508 18.99 33.93 -10.24
N ASP A 509 19.13 33.87 -8.91
CA ASP A 509 20.34 34.35 -8.19
C ASP A 509 21.18 33.25 -7.52
N SER A 510 20.90 31.96 -7.75
CA SER A 510 21.61 30.88 -7.06
C SER A 510 22.82 30.36 -7.86
N PRO A 511 24.00 30.19 -7.25
CA PRO A 511 25.20 29.76 -7.96
C PRO A 511 25.09 28.32 -8.49
N THR A 512 25.42 28.14 -9.78
CA THR A 512 25.37 26.82 -10.47
C THR A 512 26.60 25.94 -10.23
N SER A 513 27.65 26.47 -9.58
CA SER A 513 28.93 25.75 -9.39
C SER A 513 28.77 24.45 -8.60
N GLU A 514 27.85 24.42 -7.64
CA GLU A 514 27.64 23.26 -6.78
C GLU A 514 26.89 22.13 -7.50
N ILE A 515 25.87 22.45 -8.31
CA ILE A 515 25.16 21.44 -9.11
C ILE A 515 26.05 20.88 -10.22
N VAL A 516 26.96 21.68 -10.77
CA VAL A 516 27.98 21.22 -11.72
C VAL A 516 28.94 20.23 -11.03
N ARG A 517 29.42 20.55 -9.82
CA ARG A 517 30.24 19.63 -9.02
C ARG A 517 29.52 18.33 -8.67
N LEU A 518 28.22 18.40 -8.37
CA LEU A 518 27.40 17.21 -8.17
C LEU A 518 27.36 16.37 -9.45
N HIS A 519 27.06 16.96 -10.61
CA HIS A 519 27.03 16.25 -11.89
C HIS A 519 28.36 15.59 -12.24
N GLU A 520 29.48 16.29 -12.02
CA GLU A 520 30.83 15.74 -12.21
C GLU A 520 31.07 14.52 -11.31
N SER A 521 30.73 14.64 -10.01
CA SER A 521 30.88 13.54 -9.04
C SER A 521 30.02 12.33 -9.40
N LEU A 522 28.76 12.56 -9.81
CA LEU A 522 27.84 11.52 -10.27
C LEU A 522 28.37 10.79 -11.52
N SER A 523 28.98 11.54 -12.43
CA SER A 523 29.55 10.99 -13.67
C SER A 523 30.78 10.15 -13.40
N LEU A 524 31.68 10.61 -12.51
CA LEU A 524 32.84 9.84 -12.09
C LEU A 524 32.44 8.53 -11.40
N ALA A 525 31.45 8.57 -10.51
CA ALA A 525 30.92 7.38 -9.85
C ALA A 525 30.34 6.36 -10.85
N ALA A 526 29.58 6.81 -11.86
CA ALA A 526 29.06 5.94 -12.90
C ALA A 526 30.17 5.27 -13.71
N MET A 527 31.17 6.06 -14.12
CA MET A 527 32.32 5.58 -14.90
C MET A 527 33.16 4.59 -14.09
N GLU A 528 33.37 4.85 -12.80
CA GLU A 528 34.02 3.95 -11.86
C GLU A 528 33.31 2.60 -11.80
N VAL A 529 31.99 2.59 -11.54
CA VAL A 529 31.23 1.34 -11.41
C VAL A 529 31.23 0.53 -12.71
N LEU A 530 31.06 1.19 -13.86
CA LEU A 530 31.09 0.50 -15.15
C LEU A 530 32.47 -0.02 -15.54
N HIS A 531 33.54 0.43 -14.86
CA HIS A 531 34.89 -0.10 -15.01
C HIS A 531 35.13 -1.33 -14.13
N ILE A 532 34.61 -1.33 -12.89
CA ILE A 532 34.78 -2.45 -11.94
C ILE A 532 33.79 -3.60 -12.15
N ASP A 533 32.61 -3.35 -12.77
CA ASP A 533 31.58 -4.35 -13.01
C ASP A 533 31.13 -4.40 -14.49
N ASP A 534 31.41 -5.54 -15.13
CA ASP A 534 31.01 -5.84 -16.49
C ASP A 534 29.74 -6.72 -16.58
N THR A 535 29.11 -7.06 -15.45
CA THR A 535 27.98 -8.01 -15.41
C THR A 535 26.74 -7.52 -14.68
N ILE A 536 26.80 -7.12 -13.40
CA ILE A 536 25.62 -6.99 -12.55
C ILE A 536 24.96 -5.60 -12.70
N ASN A 537 23.70 -5.56 -13.14
CA ASN A 537 22.98 -4.30 -13.40
C ASN A 537 23.74 -3.34 -14.36
N ARG A 538 24.67 -3.85 -15.20
CA ARG A 538 25.43 -3.03 -16.15
C ARG A 538 24.53 -2.18 -17.03
N ASP A 539 23.43 -2.75 -17.52
CA ASP A 539 22.43 -2.04 -18.33
C ASP A 539 21.80 -0.86 -17.57
N ARG A 540 21.58 -1.00 -16.26
CA ARG A 540 21.03 0.08 -15.42
C ARG A 540 22.06 1.20 -15.19
N TRP A 541 23.33 0.85 -15.02
CA TRP A 541 24.42 1.84 -14.92
C TRP A 541 24.67 2.57 -16.25
N LYS A 542 24.53 1.88 -17.39
CA LYS A 542 24.53 2.53 -18.71
C LYS A 542 23.36 3.48 -18.88
N ALA A 543 22.15 3.04 -18.51
CA ALA A 543 20.97 3.91 -18.51
C ALA A 543 21.16 5.13 -17.59
N TYR A 544 21.78 4.94 -16.42
CA TYR A 544 22.16 6.04 -15.53
C TYR A 544 23.12 7.04 -16.20
N LEU A 545 24.13 6.54 -16.92
CA LEU A 545 25.05 7.39 -17.68
C LEU A 545 24.32 8.15 -18.81
N HIS A 546 23.38 7.51 -19.51
CA HIS A 546 22.53 8.20 -20.50
C HIS A 546 21.70 9.31 -19.86
N HIS A 547 21.17 9.07 -18.67
CA HIS A 547 20.42 10.06 -17.89
C HIS A 547 21.28 11.28 -17.50
N LEU A 548 22.55 11.07 -17.15
CA LEU A 548 23.51 12.15 -16.87
C LEU A 548 23.90 12.92 -18.13
N ALA A 549 24.14 12.21 -19.24
CA ALA A 549 24.46 12.81 -20.54
C ALA A 549 23.29 13.66 -21.06
N LEU A 550 22.06 13.15 -20.94
CA LEU A 550 20.86 13.87 -21.37
C LEU A 550 20.67 15.14 -20.54
N ARG A 551 20.82 15.07 -19.21
CA ARG A 551 20.74 16.25 -18.32
C ARG A 551 21.83 17.27 -18.62
N ARG A 552 23.04 16.82 -18.94
CA ARG A 552 24.16 17.69 -19.34
C ARG A 552 23.82 18.51 -20.58
N ALA A 553 23.18 17.92 -21.58
CA ALA A 553 22.77 18.64 -22.79
C ALA A 553 21.50 19.47 -22.56
N PHE A 554 20.54 18.93 -21.81
CA PHE A 554 19.25 19.57 -21.55
C PHE A 554 19.40 20.89 -20.79
N TRP A 555 20.35 20.99 -19.86
CA TRP A 555 20.59 22.19 -19.06
C TRP A 555 21.73 23.08 -19.59
N ASP A 556 22.15 22.86 -20.83
CA ASP A 556 23.15 23.66 -21.52
C ASP A 556 22.47 24.48 -22.63
N THR A 557 22.61 25.81 -22.55
CA THR A 557 22.05 26.78 -23.50
C THR A 557 22.49 26.56 -24.94
N LYS A 558 23.61 25.87 -25.17
CA LYS A 558 24.04 25.55 -26.53
C LYS A 558 23.04 24.66 -27.25
N TYR A 559 22.39 23.74 -26.55
CA TYR A 559 21.55 22.73 -27.20
C TYR A 559 20.07 23.12 -27.28
N ARG A 560 19.66 24.24 -26.68
CA ARG A 560 18.27 24.67 -26.61
C ARG A 560 18.14 26.19 -26.75
N ASP A 561 17.12 26.62 -27.47
CA ASP A 561 16.81 28.05 -27.67
C ASP A 561 15.85 28.62 -26.59
N ASP A 562 15.64 27.91 -25.47
CA ASP A 562 14.67 28.34 -24.43
C ASP A 562 15.27 29.25 -23.35
N LEU A 563 14.39 30.06 -22.73
CA LEU A 563 14.73 31.09 -21.72
C LEU A 563 15.09 30.51 -20.33
N ARG A 564 15.44 29.23 -20.23
CA ARG A 564 15.77 28.61 -18.93
C ARG A 564 17.13 29.11 -18.43
N HIS A 565 17.30 29.14 -17.11
CA HIS A 565 18.61 29.43 -16.52
C HIS A 565 19.57 28.27 -16.86
N PRO A 566 20.67 28.51 -17.61
CA PRO A 566 21.65 27.47 -17.90
C PRO A 566 22.32 27.02 -16.61
N ILE A 567 22.47 25.70 -16.46
CA ILE A 567 23.33 25.14 -15.41
C ILE A 567 24.75 25.03 -15.93
N PHE A 568 24.88 24.54 -17.17
CA PHE A 568 26.16 24.21 -17.75
C PHE A 568 26.67 25.23 -18.75
N SER A 569 28.00 25.32 -18.82
CA SER A 569 28.75 25.99 -19.89
C SER A 569 29.65 25.01 -20.63
N ASP A 570 30.12 25.37 -21.83
CA ASP A 570 31.03 24.53 -22.65
C ASP A 570 32.34 24.14 -21.93
N GLU A 571 32.80 24.92 -20.94
CA GLU A 571 34.07 24.66 -20.22
C GLU A 571 33.96 23.55 -19.16
N GLN A 572 32.74 23.16 -18.78
CA GLN A 572 32.50 22.24 -17.67
C GLN A 572 32.46 20.78 -18.13
N GLN A 573 33.14 19.95 -17.37
CA GLN A 573 33.33 18.52 -17.61
C GLN A 573 32.39 17.68 -16.73
N PRO A 574 31.97 16.49 -17.18
CA PRO A 574 32.16 15.95 -18.53
C PRO A 574 31.28 16.63 -19.58
N THR A 575 31.78 16.74 -20.81
CA THR A 575 31.01 17.24 -21.97
C THR A 575 30.19 16.13 -22.61
N ILE A 576 29.27 16.50 -23.52
CA ILE A 576 28.53 15.53 -24.33
C ILE A 576 29.44 14.68 -25.20
N THR A 577 30.54 15.25 -25.71
CA THR A 577 31.55 14.50 -26.46
C THR A 577 32.19 13.41 -25.60
N ASP A 578 32.45 13.68 -24.32
CA ASP A 578 33.03 12.68 -23.39
C ASP A 578 32.05 11.53 -23.13
N PHE A 579 30.76 11.84 -22.90
CA PHE A 579 29.73 10.80 -22.79
C PHE A 579 29.59 9.98 -24.08
N MET A 580 29.55 10.63 -25.24
CA MET A 580 29.47 9.94 -26.53
C MET A 580 30.67 9.03 -26.78
N ALA A 581 31.87 9.46 -26.39
CA ALA A 581 33.08 8.65 -26.49
C ALA A 581 32.99 7.34 -25.68
N TYR A 582 32.24 7.37 -24.58
CA TYR A 582 31.96 6.18 -23.75
C TYR A 582 30.83 5.32 -24.32
N ILE A 583 29.71 5.94 -24.70
CA ILE A 583 28.49 5.26 -25.16
C ILE A 583 28.69 4.57 -26.53
N LYS A 584 29.56 5.11 -27.40
CA LYS A 584 29.75 4.61 -28.78
C LYS A 584 30.22 3.15 -28.90
N ALA A 585 30.70 2.55 -27.80
CA ALA A 585 31.12 1.15 -27.78
C ALA A 585 29.97 0.18 -28.11
N GLU A 586 28.72 0.59 -27.87
CA GLU A 586 27.52 -0.22 -28.06
C GLU A 586 26.53 0.53 -28.97
N PRO A 587 26.28 0.03 -30.21
CA PRO A 587 25.43 0.73 -31.18
C PRO A 587 24.01 1.04 -30.68
N ASN A 588 23.40 0.12 -29.92
CA ASN A 588 22.06 0.33 -29.34
C ASN A 588 22.02 1.51 -28.37
N ASP A 589 22.97 1.53 -27.43
CA ASP A 589 23.05 2.53 -26.37
C ASP A 589 23.19 3.93 -26.98
N LEU A 590 24.03 4.05 -28.02
CA LEU A 590 24.21 5.31 -28.75
C LEU A 590 22.92 5.74 -29.47
N LEU A 591 22.21 4.83 -30.14
CA LEU A 591 20.96 5.17 -30.81
C LEU A 591 19.85 5.54 -29.81
N GLU A 592 19.77 4.87 -28.66
CA GLU A 592 18.82 5.19 -27.59
C GLU A 592 19.10 6.59 -27.02
N PHE A 593 20.37 6.92 -26.77
CA PHE A 593 20.77 8.26 -26.33
C PHE A 593 20.40 9.33 -27.35
N LEU A 594 20.76 9.13 -28.64
CA LEU A 594 20.43 10.08 -29.70
C LEU A 594 18.91 10.24 -29.88
N HIS A 595 18.16 9.14 -29.80
CA HIS A 595 16.70 9.17 -29.84
C HIS A 595 16.13 9.99 -28.67
N ALA A 596 16.62 9.79 -27.45
CA ALA A 596 16.22 10.56 -26.28
C ALA A 596 16.56 12.05 -26.43
N CYS A 597 17.72 12.39 -26.99
CA CYS A 597 18.11 13.77 -27.28
C CYS A 597 17.12 14.48 -28.22
N ILE A 598 16.71 13.82 -29.30
CA ILE A 598 15.73 14.39 -30.25
C ILE A 598 14.34 14.50 -29.63
N LEU A 599 13.90 13.51 -28.85
CA LEU A 599 12.62 13.57 -28.13
C LEU A 599 12.57 14.73 -27.11
N ASN A 600 13.72 15.08 -26.53
CA ASN A 600 13.88 16.24 -25.63
C ASN A 600 14.09 17.58 -26.35
N GLN A 601 13.91 17.61 -27.68
CA GLN A 601 13.99 18.81 -28.52
C GLN A 601 15.36 19.49 -28.50
N LEU A 602 16.43 18.72 -28.32
CA LEU A 602 17.79 19.24 -28.43
C LEU A 602 18.14 19.57 -29.89
N ASN A 603 18.91 20.64 -30.10
CA ASN A 603 19.27 21.15 -31.43
C ASN A 603 20.04 20.09 -32.26
N PRO A 604 19.45 19.56 -33.35
CA PRO A 604 20.07 18.49 -34.12
C PRO A 604 21.35 18.93 -34.85
N SER A 605 21.47 20.20 -35.25
CA SER A 605 22.66 20.70 -35.93
C SER A 605 23.87 20.68 -35.00
N ILE A 606 23.68 21.09 -33.75
CA ILE A 606 24.73 21.14 -32.73
C ILE A 606 25.11 19.72 -32.30
N LEU A 607 24.13 18.85 -32.07
CA LEU A 607 24.38 17.42 -31.82
C LEU A 607 25.17 16.77 -32.97
N GLY A 608 24.86 17.13 -34.22
CA GLY A 608 25.61 16.69 -35.40
C GLY A 608 27.07 17.16 -35.42
N GLU A 609 27.37 18.34 -34.89
CA GLU A 609 28.75 18.80 -34.70
C GLU A 609 29.48 18.04 -33.59
N GLU A 610 28.82 17.80 -32.45
CA GLU A 610 29.40 17.00 -31.35
C GLU A 610 29.71 15.56 -31.82
N LEU A 611 28.82 14.94 -32.59
CA LEU A 611 29.05 13.62 -33.19
C LEU A 611 30.30 13.60 -34.09
N LYS A 612 30.50 14.65 -34.90
CA LYS A 612 31.72 14.80 -35.72
C LYS A 612 32.96 14.95 -34.85
N ARG A 613 32.90 15.74 -33.76
CA ARG A 613 34.02 15.90 -32.81
C ARG A 613 34.35 14.60 -32.09
N ALA A 614 33.34 13.81 -31.75
CA ALA A 614 33.48 12.48 -31.16
C ALA A 614 33.95 11.39 -32.15
N ASN A 615 34.09 11.74 -33.43
CA ASN A 615 34.41 10.83 -34.54
C ASN A 615 33.40 9.68 -34.68
N ILE A 616 32.11 10.00 -34.65
CA ILE A 616 31.00 9.05 -34.75
C ILE A 616 30.27 9.26 -36.08
N ASP A 617 30.23 8.22 -36.91
CA ASP A 617 29.42 8.13 -38.12
C ASP A 617 28.13 7.36 -37.81
N VAL A 618 27.00 8.08 -37.76
CA VAL A 618 25.70 7.50 -37.40
C VAL A 618 25.21 6.50 -38.44
N ASP A 619 25.50 6.71 -39.73
CA ASP A 619 25.11 5.76 -40.79
C ASP A 619 25.87 4.44 -40.61
N ALA A 620 27.18 4.51 -40.31
CA ALA A 620 27.99 3.34 -40.02
C ALA A 620 27.51 2.58 -38.76
N VAL A 621 27.10 3.30 -37.71
CA VAL A 621 26.53 2.70 -36.49
C VAL A 621 25.21 1.98 -36.79
N ILE A 622 24.33 2.58 -37.59
CA ILE A 622 23.06 1.96 -37.99
C ILE A 622 23.32 0.69 -38.81
N ASP A 623 24.27 0.72 -39.74
CA ASP A 623 24.60 -0.45 -40.57
C ASP A 623 25.25 -1.57 -39.76
N GLU A 624 26.10 -1.24 -38.79
CA GLU A 624 26.63 -2.21 -37.83
C GLU A 624 25.52 -2.80 -36.97
N LEU A 625 24.57 -1.99 -36.49
CA LEU A 625 23.42 -2.50 -35.73
C LEU A 625 22.55 -3.43 -36.59
N LYS A 626 22.27 -3.07 -37.85
CA LYS A 626 21.53 -3.96 -38.77
C LYS A 626 22.25 -5.29 -38.91
N ARG A 627 23.56 -5.26 -39.06
CA ARG A 627 24.40 -6.47 -39.16
C ARG A 627 24.31 -7.30 -37.88
N LEU A 628 24.53 -6.70 -36.71
CA LEU A 628 24.44 -7.37 -35.41
C LEU A 628 23.05 -7.96 -35.15
N HIS A 629 21.99 -7.26 -35.54
CA HIS A 629 20.60 -7.73 -35.46
C HIS A 629 20.39 -9.03 -36.27
N THR A 630 21.00 -9.16 -37.45
CA THR A 630 20.90 -10.40 -38.25
C THR A 630 21.48 -11.62 -37.54
N PHE A 631 22.47 -11.43 -36.66
CA PHE A 631 23.09 -12.51 -35.89
C PHE A 631 22.35 -12.80 -34.58
N HIS A 632 21.97 -11.74 -33.84
CA HIS A 632 21.36 -11.86 -32.51
C HIS A 632 20.25 -10.80 -32.30
N ALA A 633 19.10 -11.01 -32.93
CA ALA A 633 17.97 -10.07 -32.89
C ALA A 633 17.48 -9.70 -31.48
N HIS A 634 17.58 -10.62 -30.52
CA HIS A 634 17.16 -10.38 -29.13
C HIS A 634 18.15 -9.51 -28.34
N ARG A 635 19.46 -9.65 -28.60
CA ARG A 635 20.50 -8.84 -27.95
C ARG A 635 20.63 -7.46 -28.60
N TYR A 636 20.40 -7.40 -29.91
CA TYR A 636 20.51 -6.18 -30.70
C TYR A 636 19.18 -5.83 -31.36
N PRO A 637 18.14 -5.43 -30.60
CA PRO A 637 16.83 -5.13 -31.17
C PRO A 637 16.89 -3.93 -32.12
N MET A 638 16.23 -4.04 -33.28
CA MET A 638 16.13 -2.95 -34.25
C MET A 638 14.88 -2.11 -33.98
N ASN A 639 15.06 -0.88 -33.48
CA ASN A 639 13.96 0.06 -33.27
C ASN A 639 13.83 1.03 -34.45
N ASN A 640 13.06 0.63 -35.47
CA ASN A 640 12.83 1.45 -36.66
C ASN A 640 12.26 2.83 -36.33
N LYS A 641 11.43 2.96 -35.28
CA LYS A 641 10.90 4.25 -34.85
C LYS A 641 12.01 5.18 -34.34
N ALA A 642 12.94 4.66 -33.53
CA ALA A 642 14.08 5.43 -33.06
C ALA A 642 14.98 5.89 -34.22
N ILE A 643 15.25 5.01 -35.19
CA ILE A 643 16.04 5.32 -36.39
C ILE A 643 15.36 6.42 -37.22
N GLU A 644 14.05 6.37 -37.37
CA GLU A 644 13.28 7.41 -38.06
C GLU A 644 13.36 8.77 -37.35
N VAL A 645 13.30 8.79 -36.01
CA VAL A 645 13.36 10.03 -35.21
C VAL A 645 14.73 10.69 -35.31
N ILE A 646 15.83 9.93 -35.39
CA ILE A 646 17.19 10.50 -35.47
C ILE A 646 17.62 10.93 -36.89
N LYS A 647 16.77 10.77 -37.91
CA LYS A 647 17.05 11.21 -39.29
C LYS A 647 17.59 12.63 -39.45
N PRO A 648 17.18 13.64 -38.66
CA PRO A 648 17.74 14.98 -38.74
C PRO A 648 19.27 15.02 -38.55
N LEU A 649 19.85 14.07 -37.80
CA LEU A 649 21.28 13.96 -37.56
C LEU A 649 22.05 13.39 -38.76
N LEU A 650 21.38 12.61 -39.62
CA LEU A 650 21.96 12.00 -40.82
C LEU A 650 22.16 13.02 -41.96
N GLN A 651 21.32 14.06 -42.00
CA GLN A 651 21.30 15.05 -43.10
C GLN A 651 22.30 16.20 -42.92
N GLY A 652 22.92 16.34 -41.74
CA GLY A 652 24.00 17.31 -41.46
C GLY A 652 25.39 16.87 -41.95
N GLY A 653 25.51 15.66 -42.51
CA GLY A 653 26.69 15.15 -43.19
C GLY A 653 26.74 15.65 -44.64
N GLY A 654 27.07 16.92 -44.84
CA GLY A 654 27.23 17.50 -46.18
C GLY A 654 28.24 16.71 -47.02
N ARG A 655 27.75 15.91 -47.98
CA ARG A 655 28.45 15.68 -49.24
C ARG A 655 28.60 17.04 -49.93
N GLN A 656 29.78 17.64 -49.84
CA GLN A 656 30.14 18.74 -50.73
C GLN A 656 30.32 18.18 -52.16
N SER A 657 29.46 18.71 -53.03
CA SER A 657 29.45 18.71 -54.49
C SER A 657 30.74 18.33 -55.23
N GLY A 658 30.61 17.36 -56.14
CA GLY A 658 31.46 17.22 -57.31
C GLY A 658 30.61 17.20 -58.58
N ILE A 659 30.17 18.37 -59.04
CA ILE A 659 29.80 18.58 -60.44
C ILE A 659 30.69 19.72 -60.94
N SER A 660 31.71 19.35 -61.71
CA SER A 660 32.42 20.23 -62.62
C SER A 660 32.18 19.73 -64.05
N ALA A 661 31.91 20.71 -64.93
CA ALA A 661 31.63 20.66 -66.36
C ALA A 661 30.23 20.15 -66.78
#